data_AF-A0A4R1ZRI4-F1
#
_entry.id   AF-A0A4R1ZRI4-F1
#
_cell.length_a   1.000
_cell.length_b   1.000
_cell.length_c   1.000
_cell.angle_alpha   90.00
_cell.angle_beta   90.00
_cell.angle_gamma   90.00
#
_symmetry.space_group_name_H-M   'P 1'
#
loop_
_entity.id
_entity.type
_entity.pdbx_description
1 polymer ?
#
loop_
_entity_poly.entity_id
_entity_poly.type
_entity_poly.pdbx_seq_one_letter_code
_entity_poly.pdbx_strand_id
1 'polypeptide(L)'
;MAKPVQRVRGDERLSGPHYFGIRHLSPAGSYHLLALLGEVKPTAVLIEGPSDAGILAEQLTARGVVPPVAMLAYTDRLPVRTLLYPFADYSPEYQALLWARNHNCHSEFIDLPTEVSLALADARRDAVPDLSDGSLTEAAPPADLYSRIAELSGEPDYEAYWERHFEHRLQPDAYRSAIRAYAHEMRELTDQEEQKLTPRGYAYNEIREAFMRRKIQDTITAGHEPDKIVVVSGAHHTSALNLELPAMTDAEIKKLPRVPSKMTLMPYSFYKLSSHSGYGAGNQAPAYYSLLWQCMKQGKMKELPALYLSSVAKQMREQGTWRSTASVIEAVRMADALAFMHDGVLPTWKDLRDAATVLFGFGEFSSVAEALARVDIGTVIGSLPEGVSQTPVQDDLNRELKRLKLDKYKTLVASGLELDLRENRRVKSEESAFLDLNRSIFLHRLAVLGIRFARKQRVSQTDATWAEHWVLQWSPEAEIETVESTLKGETVELAAAYVIHEELLACANIAEAAKLIRKSCECGLPQVMGQATGVLQRLAVEAGSFEQIAETVQELSVLLQYGSIRRIETETLEPLMQQLFLRGTLMLQDAAGCNDDAAAGMVTAIQAMNAAAEEHYQLVDGALWMNRLKELAARDDRNAKLSGFAFAIVLEKNEAGEEECAREVSRRLSPGIPADIGSGWFEGMSMRNRYALLSRDYLWRQLDEYVNSLEEEPFKRSLVFLRRAFGGFEPREKAAIAELLGDLWGSGAEPTGEALQRPLNDDEKEQLDELNDFDFGDI
;
A
#
# COMPACT_ATOMS: atom_id res chain seq x y z
N MET A 1 -62.39 1.03 -35.94
CA MET A 1 -62.02 -0.36 -36.29
C MET A 1 -60.58 -0.36 -36.75
N ALA A 2 -59.67 -0.70 -35.83
CA ALA A 2 -58.23 -0.76 -36.09
C ALA A 2 -57.90 -1.97 -36.96
N LYS A 3 -57.10 -1.77 -38.01
CA LYS A 3 -56.48 -2.86 -38.78
C LYS A 3 -55.19 -3.28 -38.07
N PRO A 4 -54.89 -4.58 -38.00
CA PRO A 4 -53.69 -5.09 -37.34
C PRO A 4 -52.45 -4.79 -38.18
N VAL A 5 -51.42 -4.21 -37.56
CA VAL A 5 -50.08 -4.09 -38.15
C VAL A 5 -49.24 -5.25 -37.64
N GLN A 6 -49.51 -6.45 -38.17
CA GLN A 6 -48.51 -7.51 -38.27
C GLN A 6 -48.00 -7.49 -39.71
N ARG A 7 -46.85 -6.83 -39.91
CA ARG A 7 -45.93 -7.13 -41.00
C ARG A 7 -44.54 -7.17 -40.42
N VAL A 8 -44.15 -8.38 -40.02
CA VAL A 8 -42.75 -8.82 -39.95
C VAL A 8 -42.14 -8.46 -41.30
N ARG A 9 -41.20 -7.51 -41.33
CA ARG A 9 -40.32 -7.33 -42.49
C ARG A 9 -39.34 -8.50 -42.46
N GLY A 10 -39.52 -9.43 -43.39
CA GLY A 10 -38.51 -10.44 -43.69
C GLY A 10 -37.33 -9.80 -44.41
N ASP A 11 -36.14 -10.32 -44.10
CA ASP A 11 -34.95 -10.38 -44.96
C ASP A 11 -34.69 -9.21 -45.91
N GLU A 12 -34.29 -8.07 -45.36
CA GLU A 12 -33.24 -7.28 -46.01
C GLU A 12 -31.92 -7.78 -45.43
N ARG A 13 -31.19 -8.60 -46.20
CA ARG A 13 -29.78 -8.90 -45.92
C ARG A 13 -29.02 -7.57 -45.90
N LEU A 14 -28.80 -7.03 -44.70
CA LEU A 14 -28.03 -5.81 -44.47
C LEU A 14 -26.60 -6.07 -44.98
N SER A 15 -26.22 -5.35 -46.03
CA SER A 15 -24.91 -5.41 -46.69
C SER A 15 -23.83 -4.66 -45.87
N GLY A 16 -23.76 -4.89 -44.56
CA GLY A 16 -22.91 -4.14 -43.64
C GLY A 16 -22.37 -4.97 -42.48
N PRO A 17 -21.41 -4.44 -41.71
CA PRO A 17 -20.81 -5.12 -40.56
C PRO A 17 -21.82 -5.57 -39.51
N HIS A 18 -21.51 -6.66 -38.84
CA HIS A 18 -22.26 -7.15 -37.69
C HIS A 18 -21.76 -6.49 -36.40
N TYR A 19 -22.53 -5.57 -35.84
CA TYR A 19 -22.21 -4.93 -34.57
C TYR A 19 -22.73 -5.76 -33.39
N PHE A 20 -21.86 -5.97 -32.40
CA PHE A 20 -22.17 -6.70 -31.17
C PHE A 20 -21.75 -5.88 -29.95
N GLY A 21 -22.74 -5.30 -29.27
CA GLY A 21 -22.53 -4.55 -28.05
C GLY A 21 -22.30 -5.46 -26.85
N ILE A 22 -21.37 -5.09 -25.98
CA ILE A 22 -21.03 -5.86 -24.78
C ILE A 22 -21.05 -4.99 -23.53
N ARG A 23 -21.28 -5.63 -22.39
CA ARG A 23 -20.72 -5.18 -21.12
C ARG A 23 -19.39 -5.90 -20.93
N HIS A 24 -18.33 -5.16 -20.58
CA HIS A 24 -17.06 -5.76 -20.20
C HIS A 24 -17.28 -6.80 -19.10
N LEU A 25 -16.53 -7.91 -19.11
CA LEU A 25 -16.64 -8.97 -18.09
C LEU A 25 -18.03 -9.65 -18.03
N SER A 26 -18.75 -9.75 -19.16
CA SER A 26 -20.07 -10.41 -19.26
C SER A 26 -19.99 -11.87 -19.76
N PRO A 27 -20.32 -12.88 -18.92
CA PRO A 27 -20.41 -14.27 -19.36
C PRO A 27 -21.41 -14.53 -20.48
N ALA A 28 -22.62 -13.95 -20.42
CA ALA A 28 -23.60 -14.12 -21.48
C ALA A 28 -23.20 -13.37 -22.75
N GLY A 29 -22.57 -12.20 -22.62
CA GLY A 29 -21.96 -11.50 -23.75
C GLY A 29 -20.97 -12.40 -24.48
N SER A 30 -20.09 -13.09 -23.74
CA SER A 30 -19.16 -14.08 -24.29
C SER A 30 -19.88 -15.25 -24.95
N TYR A 31 -20.91 -15.81 -24.29
CA TYR A 31 -21.68 -16.94 -24.80
C TYR A 31 -22.35 -16.63 -26.15
N HIS A 32 -23.06 -15.50 -26.22
CA HIS A 32 -23.78 -15.07 -27.43
C HIS A 32 -22.84 -14.60 -28.53
N LEU A 33 -21.72 -13.96 -28.17
CA LEU A 33 -20.71 -13.57 -29.14
C LEU A 33 -20.09 -14.80 -29.82
N LEU A 34 -19.73 -15.84 -29.06
CA LEU A 34 -19.21 -17.08 -29.64
C LEU A 34 -20.23 -17.76 -30.55
N ALA A 35 -21.53 -17.72 -30.20
CA ALA A 35 -22.59 -18.22 -31.06
C ALA A 35 -22.69 -17.42 -32.38
N LEU A 36 -22.64 -16.09 -32.30
CA LEU A 36 -22.64 -15.20 -33.47
C LEU A 36 -21.44 -15.46 -34.38
N LEU A 37 -20.23 -15.56 -33.81
CA LEU A 37 -19.01 -15.83 -34.55
C LEU A 37 -19.09 -17.20 -35.26
N GLY A 38 -19.69 -18.20 -34.61
CA GLY A 38 -19.94 -19.52 -35.20
C GLY A 38 -20.95 -19.50 -36.36
N GLU A 39 -21.94 -18.60 -36.32
CA GLU A 39 -22.95 -18.41 -37.36
C GLU A 39 -22.40 -17.63 -38.56
N VAL A 40 -21.86 -16.42 -38.31
CA VAL A 40 -21.37 -15.49 -39.35
C VAL A 40 -20.12 -16.05 -40.03
N LYS A 41 -19.25 -16.70 -39.25
CA LYS A 41 -17.89 -17.12 -39.66
C LYS A 41 -17.14 -15.95 -40.31
N PRO A 42 -16.88 -14.88 -39.54
CA PRO A 42 -16.29 -13.67 -40.08
C PRO A 42 -14.87 -13.91 -40.61
N THR A 43 -14.47 -13.05 -41.54
CA THR A 43 -13.08 -12.94 -42.01
C THR A 43 -12.27 -11.95 -41.18
N ALA A 44 -12.95 -11.01 -40.49
CA ALA A 44 -12.36 -10.08 -39.54
C ALA A 44 -13.24 -9.89 -38.29
N VAL A 45 -12.60 -9.88 -37.12
CA VAL A 45 -13.21 -9.53 -35.82
C VAL A 45 -12.52 -8.28 -35.28
N LEU A 46 -13.26 -7.18 -35.23
CA LEU A 46 -12.77 -5.88 -34.76
C LEU A 46 -13.22 -5.68 -33.32
N ILE A 47 -12.29 -5.40 -32.42
CA ILE A 47 -12.55 -5.42 -30.97
C ILE A 47 -12.18 -4.06 -30.38
N GLU A 48 -13.01 -3.54 -29.48
CA GLU A 48 -12.63 -2.36 -28.71
C GLU A 48 -11.38 -2.62 -27.86
N GLY A 49 -10.40 -1.75 -28.02
CA GLY A 49 -9.09 -1.83 -27.36
C GLY A 49 -8.06 -1.01 -28.13
N PRO A 50 -6.88 -0.75 -27.54
CA PRO A 50 -5.86 0.10 -28.15
C PRO A 50 -5.35 -0.48 -29.47
N SER A 51 -5.48 0.26 -30.57
CA SER A 51 -5.15 -0.22 -31.92
C SER A 51 -3.68 -0.52 -32.17
N ASP A 52 -2.78 -0.07 -31.30
CA ASP A 52 -1.34 -0.39 -31.33
C ASP A 52 -0.97 -1.66 -30.53
N ALA A 53 -1.95 -2.37 -29.97
CA ALA A 53 -1.74 -3.56 -29.14
C ALA A 53 -1.79 -4.90 -29.88
N GLY A 54 -1.66 -4.93 -31.22
CA GLY A 54 -1.79 -6.15 -32.03
C GLY A 54 -0.88 -7.30 -31.59
N ILE A 55 0.41 -7.02 -31.31
CA ILE A 55 1.36 -8.04 -30.80
C ILE A 55 0.90 -8.60 -29.44
N LEU A 56 0.36 -7.74 -28.58
CA LEU A 56 -0.14 -8.17 -27.27
C LEU A 56 -1.41 -8.99 -27.39
N ALA A 57 -2.29 -8.71 -28.36
CA ALA A 57 -3.47 -9.50 -28.65
C ALA A 57 -3.12 -10.97 -28.99
N GLU A 58 -2.07 -11.17 -29.80
CA GLU A 58 -1.55 -12.51 -30.11
C GLU A 58 -0.98 -13.21 -28.87
N GLN A 59 -0.26 -12.47 -28.03
CA GLN A 59 0.34 -13.01 -26.81
C GLN A 59 -0.69 -13.29 -25.71
N LEU A 60 -1.75 -12.48 -25.59
CA LEU A 60 -2.86 -12.70 -24.64
C LEU A 60 -3.53 -14.06 -24.84
N THR A 61 -3.56 -14.55 -26.09
CA THR A 61 -4.15 -15.84 -26.42
C THR A 61 -3.13 -16.99 -26.42
N ALA A 62 -1.87 -16.73 -26.08
CA ALA A 62 -0.79 -17.71 -26.08
C ALA A 62 -1.06 -18.91 -25.16
N ARG A 63 -0.50 -20.06 -25.53
CA ARG A 63 -0.62 -21.27 -24.72
C ARG A 63 0.07 -21.04 -23.38
N GLY A 64 -0.66 -21.27 -22.29
CA GLY A 64 -0.16 -21.08 -20.92
C GLY A 64 -0.56 -19.77 -20.28
N VAL A 65 -1.21 -18.86 -21.01
CA VAL A 65 -1.88 -17.70 -20.40
C VAL A 65 -3.13 -18.18 -19.65
N VAL A 66 -3.24 -17.80 -18.39
CA VAL A 66 -4.39 -18.09 -17.54
C VAL A 66 -4.95 -16.77 -17.02
N PRO A 67 -6.12 -16.31 -17.49
CA PRO A 67 -6.77 -15.11 -16.95
C PRO A 67 -7.13 -15.26 -15.45
N PRO A 68 -7.22 -14.16 -14.69
CA PRO A 68 -7.27 -12.78 -15.16
C PRO A 68 -5.88 -12.18 -15.45
N VAL A 69 -5.76 -11.51 -16.61
CA VAL A 69 -4.54 -10.83 -17.07
C VAL A 69 -4.88 -9.42 -17.53
N ALA A 70 -3.91 -8.52 -17.62
CA ALA A 70 -4.15 -7.17 -18.10
C ALA A 70 -3.06 -6.72 -19.09
N MET A 71 -3.47 -5.86 -20.03
CA MET A 71 -2.51 -5.01 -20.75
C MET A 71 -2.31 -3.73 -19.94
N LEU A 72 -1.05 -3.39 -19.69
CA LEU A 72 -0.65 -2.14 -19.05
C LEU A 72 0.07 -1.28 -20.07
N ALA A 73 -0.58 -0.19 -20.44
CA ALA A 73 0.00 0.90 -21.21
C ALA A 73 0.68 1.89 -20.27
N TYR A 74 1.87 2.38 -20.62
CA TYR A 74 2.59 3.35 -19.80
C TYR A 74 3.45 4.33 -20.61
N THR A 75 3.68 5.53 -20.09
CA THR A 75 4.59 6.51 -20.70
C THR A 75 6.05 6.08 -20.51
N ASP A 76 6.89 6.30 -21.52
CA ASP A 76 8.32 5.95 -21.46
C ASP A 76 9.20 7.04 -20.80
N ARG A 77 8.57 8.03 -20.17
CA ARG A 77 9.19 9.18 -19.51
C ARG A 77 8.49 9.49 -18.19
N LEU A 78 9.23 10.14 -17.29
CA LEU A 78 8.70 10.63 -16.01
C LEU A 78 7.86 11.91 -16.22
N PRO A 79 6.75 12.09 -15.48
CA PRO A 79 6.13 11.11 -14.58
C PRO A 79 5.50 9.95 -15.34
N VAL A 80 5.62 8.72 -14.82
CA VAL A 80 4.98 7.54 -15.45
C VAL A 80 3.47 7.67 -15.32
N ARG A 81 2.77 7.64 -16.45
CA ARG A 81 1.31 7.52 -16.51
C ARG A 81 0.95 6.15 -17.02
N THR A 82 -0.08 5.55 -16.46
CA THR A 82 -0.50 4.18 -16.78
C THR A 82 -1.98 4.11 -17.17
N LEU A 83 -2.31 3.20 -18.09
CA LEU A 83 -3.68 2.79 -18.43
C LEU A 83 -3.76 1.27 -18.43
N LEU A 84 -4.84 0.74 -17.84
CA LEU A 84 -5.01 -0.68 -17.62
C LEU A 84 -6.23 -1.22 -18.39
N TYR A 85 -6.03 -2.33 -19.09
CA TYR A 85 -7.09 -3.07 -19.79
C TYR A 85 -7.12 -4.51 -19.28
N PRO A 86 -7.94 -4.82 -18.26
CA PRO A 86 -7.99 -6.14 -17.66
C PRO A 86 -8.96 -7.08 -18.40
N PHE A 87 -8.60 -8.35 -18.46
CA PHE A 87 -9.34 -9.43 -19.12
C PHE A 87 -9.53 -10.61 -18.17
N ALA A 88 -10.73 -11.20 -18.19
CA ALA A 88 -11.06 -12.46 -17.55
C ALA A 88 -11.37 -13.53 -18.60
N ASP A 89 -11.44 -14.81 -18.19
CA ASP A 89 -11.83 -15.91 -19.09
C ASP A 89 -13.27 -15.76 -19.62
N TYR A 90 -14.09 -14.90 -19.00
CA TYR A 90 -15.46 -14.60 -19.43
C TYR A 90 -15.61 -13.18 -20.00
N SER A 91 -14.50 -12.50 -20.30
CA SER A 91 -14.52 -11.24 -21.07
C SER A 91 -14.87 -11.53 -22.54
N PRO A 92 -15.92 -10.92 -23.11
CA PRO A 92 -16.28 -11.12 -24.52
C PRO A 92 -15.13 -10.81 -25.49
N GLU A 93 -14.34 -9.78 -25.21
CA GLU A 93 -13.17 -9.34 -25.98
C GLU A 93 -12.08 -10.42 -25.99
N TYR A 94 -11.81 -11.01 -24.83
CA TYR A 94 -10.84 -12.10 -24.69
C TYR A 94 -11.32 -13.36 -25.44
N GLN A 95 -12.61 -13.68 -25.35
CA GLN A 95 -13.21 -14.79 -26.09
C GLN A 95 -13.22 -14.55 -27.60
N ALA A 96 -13.41 -13.30 -28.05
CA ALA A 96 -13.30 -12.93 -29.46
C ALA A 96 -11.89 -13.15 -30.00
N LEU A 97 -10.85 -12.70 -29.27
CA LEU A 97 -9.45 -12.94 -29.62
C LEU A 97 -9.13 -14.44 -29.67
N LEU A 98 -9.54 -15.20 -28.66
CA LEU A 98 -9.35 -16.66 -28.64
C LEU A 98 -10.03 -17.34 -29.82
N TRP A 99 -11.27 -16.95 -30.13
CA TRP A 99 -12.01 -17.50 -31.25
C TRP A 99 -11.32 -17.18 -32.58
N ALA A 100 -10.91 -15.92 -32.79
CA ALA A 100 -10.28 -15.47 -34.02
C ALA A 100 -8.97 -16.23 -34.28
N ARG A 101 -8.12 -16.37 -33.26
CA ARG A 101 -6.91 -17.18 -33.34
C ARG A 101 -7.20 -18.64 -33.69
N ASN A 102 -8.17 -19.27 -33.03
CA ASN A 102 -8.51 -20.68 -33.27
C ASN A 102 -9.05 -20.94 -34.68
N HIS A 103 -9.58 -19.90 -35.35
CA HIS A 103 -10.16 -19.99 -36.69
C HIS A 103 -9.30 -19.32 -37.78
N ASN A 104 -8.10 -18.84 -37.45
CA ASN A 104 -7.23 -18.05 -38.34
C ASN A 104 -7.97 -16.85 -38.98
N CYS A 105 -8.82 -16.21 -38.20
CA CYS A 105 -9.55 -15.00 -38.58
C CYS A 105 -8.69 -13.76 -38.27
N HIS A 106 -8.77 -12.71 -39.10
CA HIS A 106 -8.12 -11.44 -38.77
C HIS A 106 -8.75 -10.86 -37.50
N SER A 107 -7.94 -10.45 -36.54
CA SER A 107 -8.42 -9.75 -35.34
C SER A 107 -7.61 -8.50 -35.10
N GLU A 108 -8.28 -7.39 -34.87
CA GLU A 108 -7.64 -6.09 -34.65
C GLU A 108 -8.38 -5.32 -33.56
N PHE A 109 -7.61 -4.64 -32.73
CA PHE A 109 -8.12 -3.66 -31.79
C PHE A 109 -8.37 -2.33 -32.51
N ILE A 110 -9.54 -1.71 -32.33
CA ILE A 110 -9.98 -0.58 -33.18
C ILE A 110 -10.11 0.77 -32.47
N ASP A 111 -9.80 0.85 -31.18
CA ASP A 111 -9.87 2.10 -30.42
C ASP A 111 -8.54 2.89 -30.50
N LEU A 112 -8.56 4.09 -29.94
CA LEU A 112 -7.44 5.03 -29.96
C LEU A 112 -6.12 4.35 -29.55
N PRO A 113 -5.02 4.62 -30.28
CA PRO A 113 -3.72 4.09 -29.92
C PRO A 113 -3.28 4.64 -28.56
N THR A 114 -2.46 3.86 -27.87
CA THR A 114 -2.05 4.09 -26.49
C THR A 114 -1.41 5.48 -26.28
N GLU A 115 -0.58 5.91 -27.23
CA GLU A 115 0.08 7.23 -27.20
C GLU A 115 -0.91 8.40 -27.18
N VAL A 116 -2.09 8.24 -27.78
CA VAL A 116 -3.16 9.25 -27.80
C VAL A 116 -4.00 9.14 -26.54
N SER A 117 -4.39 7.92 -26.16
CA SER A 117 -5.19 7.65 -24.97
C SER A 117 -4.51 8.17 -23.70
N LEU A 118 -3.20 7.94 -23.54
CA LEU A 118 -2.41 8.48 -22.43
C LEU A 118 -2.33 10.01 -22.44
N ALA A 119 -2.13 10.63 -23.61
CA ALA A 119 -2.05 12.09 -23.73
C ALA A 119 -3.39 12.77 -23.40
N LEU A 120 -4.50 12.18 -23.85
CA LEU A 120 -5.85 12.68 -23.54
C LEU A 120 -6.22 12.44 -22.06
N ALA A 121 -5.75 11.36 -21.45
CA ALA A 121 -5.93 11.11 -20.01
C ALA A 121 -5.21 12.15 -19.15
N ASP A 122 -3.95 12.46 -19.48
CA ASP A 122 -3.14 13.43 -18.74
C ASP A 122 -3.76 14.83 -18.82
N ALA A 123 -4.19 15.25 -20.02
CA ALA A 123 -4.88 16.53 -20.24
C ALA A 123 -6.23 16.65 -19.49
N ARG A 124 -6.87 15.54 -19.14
CA ARG A 124 -8.09 15.52 -18.32
C ARG A 124 -7.79 15.74 -16.84
N ARG A 125 -6.73 15.14 -16.30
CA ARG A 125 -6.31 15.32 -14.89
C ARG A 125 -5.88 16.74 -14.57
N ASP A 126 -5.11 17.38 -15.46
CA ASP A 126 -4.60 18.74 -15.22
C ASP A 126 -5.72 19.78 -15.06
N ALA A 127 -6.95 19.48 -15.49
CA ALA A 127 -8.11 20.36 -15.31
C ALA A 127 -8.96 20.05 -14.08
N VAL A 128 -8.83 18.88 -13.47
CA VAL A 128 -9.55 18.47 -12.25
C VAL A 128 -8.60 17.64 -11.37
N PRO A 129 -7.91 18.25 -10.39
CA PRO A 129 -6.87 17.60 -9.60
C PRO A 129 -7.32 16.42 -8.72
N ASP A 130 -8.63 16.23 -8.52
CA ASP A 130 -9.20 15.38 -7.46
C ASP A 130 -9.66 13.98 -7.92
N LEU A 131 -9.32 13.57 -9.15
CA LEU A 131 -9.57 12.22 -9.66
C LEU A 131 -8.27 11.40 -9.65
N SER A 132 -7.89 10.95 -8.47
CA SER A 132 -6.64 10.22 -8.20
C SER A 132 -6.68 8.73 -8.54
N ASP A 133 -7.33 8.32 -9.64
CA ASP A 133 -7.23 6.93 -10.09
C ASP A 133 -6.97 6.81 -11.60
N GLY A 134 -6.17 5.80 -11.96
CA GLY A 134 -5.63 5.50 -13.30
C GLY A 134 -6.63 4.99 -14.32
N SER A 135 -7.92 4.92 -13.99
CA SER A 135 -8.91 4.34 -14.88
C SER A 135 -9.57 5.41 -15.74
N LEU A 136 -9.28 5.40 -17.04
CA LEU A 136 -10.15 5.99 -18.05
C LEU A 136 -11.40 5.12 -18.16
N THR A 137 -12.29 5.18 -17.17
CA THR A 137 -13.64 4.64 -17.36
C THR A 137 -14.56 5.79 -17.73
N GLU A 138 -15.50 5.46 -18.63
CA GLU A 138 -16.62 6.33 -19.00
C GLU A 138 -17.18 7.00 -17.74
N ALA A 139 -17.53 8.29 -17.83
CA ALA A 139 -18.25 8.94 -16.74
C ALA A 139 -19.50 8.11 -16.52
N ALA A 140 -19.56 7.36 -15.42
CA ALA A 140 -20.72 6.55 -15.11
C ALA A 140 -21.93 7.49 -15.15
N PRO A 141 -23.00 7.14 -15.88
CA PRO A 141 -24.25 7.86 -15.80
C PRO A 141 -24.58 8.17 -14.34
N PRO A 142 -25.22 9.32 -14.04
CA PRO A 142 -25.56 9.68 -12.68
C PRO A 142 -26.16 8.46 -11.98
N ALA A 143 -25.63 8.07 -10.82
CA ALA A 143 -26.03 6.85 -10.11
C ALA A 143 -27.57 6.68 -10.02
N ASP A 144 -28.27 7.81 -10.01
CA ASP A 144 -29.73 7.94 -10.10
C ASP A 144 -30.37 7.18 -11.28
N LEU A 145 -29.79 7.20 -12.50
CA LEU A 145 -30.41 6.55 -13.67
C LEU A 145 -30.43 5.02 -13.56
N TYR A 146 -29.29 4.41 -13.23
CA TYR A 146 -29.19 2.96 -13.09
C TYR A 146 -30.02 2.44 -11.91
N SER A 147 -29.98 3.14 -10.78
CA SER A 147 -30.83 2.84 -9.62
C SER A 147 -32.32 2.94 -9.99
N ARG A 148 -32.71 3.94 -10.78
CA ARG A 148 -34.09 4.10 -11.24
C ARG A 148 -34.53 3.02 -12.22
N ILE A 149 -33.66 2.53 -13.10
CA ILE A 149 -33.95 1.37 -13.95
C ILE A 149 -34.24 0.13 -13.10
N ALA A 150 -33.44 -0.10 -12.05
CA ALA A 150 -33.67 -1.21 -11.13
C ALA A 150 -35.01 -1.05 -10.39
N GLU A 151 -35.28 0.14 -9.84
CA GLU A 151 -36.53 0.44 -9.14
C GLU A 151 -37.77 0.22 -10.02
N LEU A 152 -37.75 0.75 -11.25
CA LEU A 152 -38.85 0.58 -12.21
C LEU A 152 -39.05 -0.87 -12.65
N SER A 153 -37.99 -1.67 -12.62
CA SER A 153 -38.03 -3.10 -12.94
C SER A 153 -38.40 -3.97 -11.73
N GLY A 154 -38.59 -3.38 -10.55
CA GLY A 154 -38.84 -4.11 -9.31
C GLY A 154 -37.65 -4.93 -8.83
N GLU A 155 -36.43 -4.52 -9.19
CA GLU A 155 -35.18 -5.17 -8.83
C GLU A 155 -34.50 -4.42 -7.67
N PRO A 156 -33.78 -5.13 -6.78
CA PRO A 156 -33.13 -4.51 -5.63
C PRO A 156 -31.97 -3.57 -6.02
N ASP A 157 -31.29 -3.87 -7.12
CA ASP A 157 -30.18 -3.08 -7.65
C ASP A 157 -29.99 -3.34 -9.15
N TYR A 158 -29.13 -2.53 -9.78
CA TYR A 158 -28.89 -2.60 -11.22
C TYR A 158 -28.15 -3.87 -11.64
N GLU A 159 -27.37 -4.50 -10.76
CA GLU A 159 -26.71 -5.77 -11.07
C GLU A 159 -27.71 -6.92 -11.16
N ALA A 160 -28.66 -7.00 -10.23
CA ALA A 160 -29.75 -7.98 -10.27
C ALA A 160 -30.60 -7.80 -11.54
N TYR A 161 -30.93 -6.54 -11.88
CA TYR A 161 -31.59 -6.20 -13.14
C TYR A 161 -30.79 -6.72 -14.35
N TRP A 162 -29.50 -6.38 -14.43
CA TRP A 162 -28.63 -6.78 -15.52
C TRP A 162 -28.56 -8.30 -15.66
N GLU A 163 -28.39 -9.00 -14.55
CA GLU A 163 -28.23 -10.43 -14.54
C GLU A 163 -29.49 -11.15 -15.05
N ARG A 164 -30.66 -10.75 -14.55
CA ARG A 164 -31.93 -11.36 -14.94
C ARG A 164 -32.30 -11.11 -16.40
N HIS A 165 -32.04 -9.90 -16.89
CA HIS A 165 -32.47 -9.46 -18.21
C HIS A 165 -31.46 -9.73 -19.33
N PHE A 166 -30.17 -9.87 -19.00
CA PHE A 166 -29.10 -10.08 -19.97
C PHE A 166 -28.33 -11.38 -19.71
N GLU A 167 -27.82 -11.60 -18.49
CA GLU A 167 -26.92 -12.75 -18.21
C GLU A 167 -27.64 -14.10 -18.22
N HIS A 168 -28.88 -14.17 -17.73
CA HIS A 168 -29.65 -15.41 -17.67
C HIS A 168 -30.40 -15.73 -18.97
N ARG A 169 -30.43 -14.81 -19.94
CA ARG A 169 -31.18 -14.95 -21.19
C ARG A 169 -30.34 -15.62 -22.26
N LEU A 170 -30.40 -16.96 -22.29
CA LEU A 170 -29.62 -17.78 -23.22
C LEU A 170 -30.37 -18.12 -24.53
N GLN A 171 -31.57 -17.60 -24.76
CA GLN A 171 -32.26 -17.81 -26.04
C GLN A 171 -31.46 -17.19 -27.20
N PRO A 172 -31.39 -17.82 -28.38
CA PRO A 172 -30.68 -17.27 -29.53
C PRO A 172 -31.11 -15.83 -29.84
N ASP A 173 -30.12 -14.97 -30.12
CA ASP A 173 -30.29 -13.56 -30.48
C ASP A 173 -30.93 -12.64 -29.41
N ALA A 174 -31.31 -13.17 -28.24
CA ALA A 174 -31.94 -12.38 -27.19
C ALA A 174 -31.00 -11.29 -26.65
N TYR A 175 -29.76 -11.64 -26.33
CA TYR A 175 -28.77 -10.69 -25.80
C TYR A 175 -28.43 -9.59 -26.81
N ARG A 176 -28.13 -9.95 -28.06
CA ARG A 176 -27.76 -8.98 -29.11
C ARG A 176 -28.89 -7.99 -29.39
N SER A 177 -30.13 -8.47 -29.44
CA SER A 177 -31.29 -7.61 -29.64
C SER A 177 -31.53 -6.68 -28.45
N ALA A 178 -31.45 -7.22 -27.22
CA ALA A 178 -31.65 -6.47 -25.99
C ALA A 178 -30.56 -5.40 -25.80
N ILE A 179 -29.29 -5.75 -25.98
CA ILE A 179 -28.18 -4.82 -25.77
C ILE A 179 -28.18 -3.68 -26.78
N ARG A 180 -28.58 -3.96 -28.04
CA ARG A 180 -28.71 -2.95 -29.08
C ARG A 180 -29.82 -1.95 -28.74
N ALA A 181 -30.98 -2.42 -28.31
CA ALA A 181 -32.06 -1.55 -27.87
C ALA A 181 -31.65 -0.74 -26.64
N TYR A 182 -31.09 -1.42 -25.63
CA TYR A 182 -30.60 -0.79 -24.41
C TYR A 182 -29.58 0.33 -24.69
N ALA A 183 -28.57 0.05 -25.50
CA ALA A 183 -27.53 1.02 -25.87
C ALA A 183 -28.11 2.25 -26.58
N HIS A 184 -29.06 2.05 -27.49
CA HIS A 184 -29.69 3.14 -28.23
C HIS A 184 -30.49 4.05 -27.29
N GLU A 185 -31.37 3.48 -26.48
CA GLU A 185 -32.24 4.21 -25.55
C GLU A 185 -31.42 4.92 -24.46
N MET A 186 -30.38 4.27 -23.91
CA MET A 186 -29.48 4.90 -22.93
C MET A 186 -28.81 6.13 -23.51
N ARG A 187 -28.27 6.04 -24.73
CA ARG A 187 -27.66 7.19 -25.41
C ARG A 187 -28.69 8.30 -25.62
N GLU A 188 -29.88 7.98 -26.13
CA GLU A 188 -30.93 9.02 -26.33
C GLU A 188 -31.30 9.74 -25.03
N LEU A 189 -31.24 9.05 -23.88
CA LEU A 189 -31.51 9.63 -22.58
C LEU A 189 -30.35 10.50 -22.04
N THR A 190 -29.08 10.09 -22.24
CA THR A 190 -27.93 10.76 -21.60
C THR A 190 -27.21 11.79 -22.47
N ASP A 191 -27.33 11.72 -23.81
CA ASP A 191 -26.52 12.50 -24.77
C ASP A 191 -26.55 14.02 -24.49
N GLN A 192 -27.74 14.60 -24.29
CA GLN A 192 -27.86 16.04 -24.02
C GLN A 192 -27.32 16.46 -22.66
N GLU A 193 -27.41 15.59 -21.65
CA GLU A 193 -26.93 15.87 -20.30
C GLU A 193 -25.42 15.71 -20.22
N GLU A 194 -24.84 14.67 -20.83
CA GLU A 194 -23.39 14.46 -20.94
C GLU A 194 -22.71 15.61 -21.67
N GLN A 195 -23.31 16.10 -22.77
CA GLN A 195 -22.78 17.24 -23.49
C GLN A 195 -22.70 18.51 -22.63
N LYS A 196 -23.63 18.69 -21.68
CA LYS A 196 -23.70 19.85 -20.79
C LYS A 196 -22.85 19.68 -19.53
N LEU A 197 -22.92 18.52 -18.89
CA LEU A 197 -22.33 18.23 -17.58
C LEU A 197 -20.89 17.74 -17.69
N THR A 198 -20.57 16.98 -18.74
CA THR A 198 -19.26 16.36 -18.95
C THR A 198 -18.75 16.59 -20.39
N PRO A 199 -18.61 17.84 -20.87
CA PRO A 199 -18.29 18.13 -22.27
C PRO A 199 -16.95 17.52 -22.75
N ARG A 200 -15.95 17.40 -21.86
CA ARG A 200 -14.69 16.69 -22.16
C ARG A 200 -14.86 15.17 -22.18
N GLY A 201 -15.78 14.65 -21.38
CA GLY A 201 -16.26 13.26 -21.39
C GLY A 201 -16.81 12.89 -22.75
N TYR A 202 -17.82 13.66 -23.16
CA TYR A 202 -18.50 13.59 -24.44
C TYR A 202 -17.55 13.68 -25.64
N ALA A 203 -16.72 14.74 -25.70
CA ALA A 203 -15.80 14.95 -26.82
C ALA A 203 -14.79 13.81 -27.01
N TYR A 204 -14.37 13.16 -25.92
CA TYR A 204 -13.47 12.01 -26.00
C TYR A 204 -14.16 10.78 -26.58
N ASN A 205 -15.41 10.51 -26.20
CA ASN A 205 -16.19 9.42 -26.78
C ASN A 205 -16.42 9.63 -28.27
N GLU A 206 -16.73 10.87 -28.70
CA GLU A 206 -16.83 11.22 -30.11
C GLU A 206 -15.53 10.96 -30.89
N ILE A 207 -14.38 11.33 -30.32
CA ILE A 207 -13.06 11.07 -30.92
C ILE A 207 -12.82 9.55 -31.06
N ARG A 208 -13.11 8.77 -30.01
CA ARG A 208 -12.99 7.29 -30.04
C ARG A 208 -13.90 6.68 -31.10
N GLU A 209 -15.15 7.08 -31.14
CA GLU A 209 -16.17 6.56 -32.08
C GLU A 209 -15.84 6.92 -33.53
N ALA A 210 -15.34 8.13 -33.80
CA ALA A 210 -14.87 8.52 -35.13
C ALA A 210 -13.64 7.71 -35.57
N PHE A 211 -12.72 7.41 -34.64
CA PHE A 211 -11.55 6.58 -34.91
C PHE A 211 -11.92 5.12 -35.15
N MET A 212 -12.80 4.54 -34.33
CA MET A 212 -13.32 3.18 -34.51
C MET A 212 -14.03 3.01 -35.86
N ARG A 213 -14.88 3.97 -36.26
CA ARG A 213 -15.49 4.00 -37.61
C ARG A 213 -14.44 4.02 -38.71
N ARG A 214 -13.37 4.79 -38.53
CA ARG A 214 -12.26 4.83 -39.50
C ARG A 214 -11.61 3.45 -39.64
N LYS A 215 -11.33 2.76 -38.53
CA LYS A 215 -10.76 1.41 -38.54
C LYS A 215 -11.66 0.40 -39.25
N ILE A 216 -12.97 0.44 -39.00
CA ILE A 216 -13.94 -0.41 -39.70
C ILE A 216 -13.89 -0.16 -41.22
N GLN A 217 -13.84 1.11 -41.65
CA GLN A 217 -13.72 1.48 -43.06
C GLN A 217 -12.40 1.00 -43.69
N ASP A 218 -11.30 1.08 -42.94
CA ASP A 218 -9.99 0.60 -43.37
C ASP A 218 -10.01 -0.92 -43.56
N THR A 219 -10.66 -1.69 -42.66
CA THR A 219 -10.82 -3.14 -42.78
C THR A 219 -11.64 -3.52 -44.02
N ILE A 220 -12.73 -2.81 -44.31
CA ILE A 220 -13.52 -3.02 -45.54
C ILE A 220 -12.66 -2.73 -46.77
N THR A 221 -11.90 -1.63 -46.75
CA THR A 221 -11.01 -1.22 -47.85
C THR A 221 -9.86 -2.20 -48.06
N ALA A 222 -9.41 -2.88 -47.01
CA ALA A 222 -8.41 -3.94 -47.07
C ALA A 222 -8.91 -5.24 -47.73
N GLY A 223 -10.21 -5.31 -48.09
CA GLY A 223 -10.80 -6.40 -48.87
C GLY A 223 -11.67 -7.37 -48.07
N HIS A 224 -12.03 -7.03 -46.83
CA HIS A 224 -13.00 -7.82 -46.06
C HIS A 224 -14.43 -7.44 -46.46
N GLU A 225 -15.23 -8.44 -46.85
CA GLU A 225 -16.65 -8.25 -47.16
C GLU A 225 -17.40 -7.74 -45.92
N PRO A 226 -18.22 -6.67 -46.02
CA PRO A 226 -18.88 -6.08 -44.86
C PRO A 226 -19.73 -7.07 -44.03
N ASP A 227 -20.46 -7.98 -44.67
CA ASP A 227 -21.26 -9.02 -44.00
C ASP A 227 -20.41 -10.14 -43.36
N LYS A 228 -19.08 -10.07 -43.52
CA LYS A 228 -18.08 -10.96 -42.89
C LYS A 228 -17.21 -10.24 -41.87
N ILE A 229 -17.60 -9.05 -41.44
CA ILE A 229 -16.95 -8.32 -40.35
C ILE A 229 -17.85 -8.36 -39.12
N VAL A 230 -17.28 -8.72 -37.97
CA VAL A 230 -17.94 -8.60 -36.67
C VAL A 230 -17.21 -7.54 -35.85
N VAL A 231 -17.95 -6.54 -35.35
CA VAL A 231 -17.44 -5.46 -34.51
C VAL A 231 -17.92 -5.67 -33.08
N VAL A 232 -17.01 -5.78 -32.14
CA VAL A 232 -17.26 -5.99 -30.71
C VAL A 232 -16.85 -4.74 -29.96
N SER A 233 -17.82 -4.06 -29.35
CA SER A 233 -17.59 -2.81 -28.61
C SER A 233 -18.48 -2.73 -27.38
N GLY A 234 -18.10 -1.91 -26.41
CA GLY A 234 -18.94 -1.48 -25.32
C GLY A 234 -20.31 -1.07 -25.84
N ALA A 235 -21.36 -1.49 -25.13
CA ALA A 235 -22.75 -1.26 -25.54
C ALA A 235 -22.98 0.21 -25.88
N HIS A 236 -22.46 1.13 -25.05
CA HIS A 236 -22.56 2.57 -25.24
C HIS A 236 -22.09 3.05 -26.62
N HIS A 237 -20.94 2.56 -27.13
CA HIS A 237 -20.39 2.95 -28.43
C HIS A 237 -21.08 2.27 -29.61
N THR A 238 -21.72 1.12 -29.39
CA THR A 238 -22.17 0.23 -30.48
C THR A 238 -23.13 0.92 -31.46
N SER A 239 -24.01 1.80 -30.96
CA SER A 239 -24.95 2.55 -31.81
C SER A 239 -24.25 3.62 -32.67
N ALA A 240 -23.08 4.10 -32.23
CA ALA A 240 -22.30 5.15 -32.88
C ALA A 240 -21.43 4.64 -34.04
N LEU A 241 -21.17 3.34 -34.09
CA LEU A 241 -20.25 2.74 -35.05
C LEU A 241 -20.89 2.56 -36.44
N ASN A 242 -22.12 3.02 -36.64
CA ASN A 242 -22.78 3.06 -37.94
C ASN A 242 -21.96 3.90 -38.94
N LEU A 243 -21.65 3.30 -40.10
CA LEU A 243 -20.88 3.93 -41.17
C LEU A 243 -21.63 5.04 -41.93
N GLU A 244 -22.92 5.25 -41.65
CA GLU A 244 -23.65 6.45 -42.10
C GLU A 244 -23.13 7.73 -41.43
N LEU A 245 -22.50 7.60 -40.25
CA LEU A 245 -21.89 8.71 -39.53
C LEU A 245 -20.42 8.90 -39.97
N PRO A 246 -19.88 10.13 -39.97
CA PRO A 246 -18.55 10.42 -40.53
C PRO A 246 -17.40 9.74 -39.78
N ALA A 247 -16.56 9.00 -40.50
CA ALA A 247 -15.30 8.48 -39.97
C ALA A 247 -14.24 9.59 -39.84
N MET A 248 -13.28 9.41 -38.94
CA MET A 248 -12.17 10.35 -38.75
C MET A 248 -11.28 10.45 -40.00
N THR A 249 -10.86 11.67 -40.34
CA THR A 249 -9.98 11.94 -41.48
C THR A 249 -8.49 11.86 -41.12
N ASP A 250 -7.62 11.63 -42.11
CA ASP A 250 -6.16 11.60 -41.90
C ASP A 250 -5.61 12.92 -41.33
N ALA A 251 -6.26 14.05 -41.65
CA ALA A 251 -5.90 15.36 -41.12
C ALA A 251 -6.26 15.52 -39.64
N GLU A 252 -7.34 14.90 -39.18
CA GLU A 252 -7.76 14.88 -37.77
C GLU A 252 -6.90 13.92 -36.95
N ILE A 253 -6.60 12.72 -37.47
CA ILE A 253 -5.70 11.76 -36.81
C ILE A 253 -4.33 12.40 -36.52
N LYS A 254 -3.80 13.21 -37.45
CA LYS A 254 -2.54 13.94 -37.28
C LYS A 254 -2.58 15.04 -36.23
N LYS A 255 -3.77 15.54 -35.85
CA LYS A 255 -3.94 16.57 -34.82
C LYS A 255 -4.10 15.99 -33.42
N LEU A 256 -4.28 14.68 -33.28
CA LEU A 256 -4.42 14.04 -31.97
C LEU A 256 -3.13 14.24 -31.15
N PRO A 257 -3.23 14.60 -29.86
CA PRO A 257 -2.05 14.72 -28.99
C PRO A 257 -1.43 13.34 -28.79
N ARG A 258 -0.10 13.28 -28.67
CA ARG A 258 0.66 12.03 -28.55
C ARG A 258 1.73 12.15 -27.47
N VAL A 259 1.89 11.10 -26.68
CA VAL A 259 3.01 10.90 -25.76
C VAL A 259 3.69 9.57 -26.07
N PRO A 260 5.02 9.51 -26.16
CA PRO A 260 5.71 8.23 -26.33
C PRO A 260 5.34 7.25 -25.21
N SER A 261 4.94 6.05 -25.61
CA SER A 261 4.38 5.04 -24.72
C SER A 261 4.80 3.63 -25.10
N LYS A 262 4.76 2.74 -24.13
CA LYS A 262 4.99 1.31 -24.27
C LYS A 262 3.82 0.55 -23.66
N MET A 263 3.72 -0.74 -23.99
CA MET A 263 2.73 -1.63 -23.39
C MET A 263 3.40 -2.92 -22.93
N THR A 264 2.87 -3.52 -21.87
CA THR A 264 3.32 -4.81 -21.31
C THR A 264 2.12 -5.64 -20.87
N LEU A 265 2.31 -6.96 -20.77
CA LEU A 265 1.35 -7.84 -20.13
C LEU A 265 1.69 -8.02 -18.65
N MET A 266 0.65 -8.13 -17.83
CA MET A 266 0.82 -8.43 -16.42
C MET A 266 -0.25 -9.39 -15.90
N PRO A 267 0.10 -10.26 -14.93
CA PRO A 267 -0.91 -11.00 -14.20
C PRO A 267 -1.84 -10.04 -13.47
N TYR A 268 -3.12 -10.42 -13.37
CA TYR A 268 -4.12 -9.67 -12.65
C TYR A 268 -4.84 -10.58 -11.65
N SER A 269 -5.83 -10.06 -10.94
CA SER A 269 -6.59 -10.86 -9.97
C SER A 269 -8.06 -10.55 -9.98
N PHE A 270 -8.87 -11.50 -9.51
CA PHE A 270 -10.29 -11.26 -9.31
C PHE A 270 -10.55 -10.13 -8.32
N TYR A 271 -9.76 -10.02 -7.24
CA TYR A 271 -9.90 -8.90 -6.29
C TYR A 271 -9.81 -7.54 -6.97
N LYS A 272 -8.89 -7.38 -7.91
CA LYS A 272 -8.69 -6.11 -8.63
C LYS A 272 -9.57 -5.94 -9.88
N LEU A 273 -10.16 -7.02 -10.38
CA LEU A 273 -11.33 -6.92 -11.27
C LEU A 273 -12.55 -6.41 -10.52
N SER A 274 -12.57 -6.51 -9.19
CA SER A 274 -13.72 -6.09 -8.42
C SER A 274 -13.83 -4.58 -8.31
N SER A 275 -15.05 -4.07 -8.40
CA SER A 275 -15.37 -2.67 -8.10
C SER A 275 -14.96 -2.26 -6.67
N HIS A 276 -14.87 -3.22 -5.74
CA HIS A 276 -14.34 -3.03 -4.39
C HIS A 276 -12.90 -2.50 -4.35
N SER A 277 -12.15 -2.68 -5.44
CA SER A 277 -10.78 -2.21 -5.56
C SER A 277 -10.64 -0.78 -6.10
N GLY A 278 -11.75 -0.12 -6.45
CA GLY A 278 -11.80 1.21 -7.08
C GLY A 278 -11.91 1.18 -8.61
N TYR A 279 -11.84 0.00 -9.24
CA TYR A 279 -11.96 -0.11 -10.69
C TYR A 279 -13.40 0.17 -11.15
N GLY A 280 -13.60 1.31 -11.84
CA GLY A 280 -14.93 1.85 -12.18
C GLY A 280 -15.78 0.96 -13.09
N ALA A 281 -15.16 0.19 -13.98
CA ALA A 281 -15.82 -0.82 -14.83
C ALA A 281 -15.78 -2.23 -14.21
N GLY A 282 -15.45 -2.33 -12.92
CA GLY A 282 -15.22 -3.57 -12.22
C GLY A 282 -16.47 -4.40 -11.98
N ASN A 283 -16.27 -5.70 -11.87
CA ASN A 283 -17.30 -6.68 -11.61
C ASN A 283 -17.47 -6.88 -10.09
N GLN A 284 -18.69 -6.77 -9.54
CA GLN A 284 -18.88 -6.90 -8.08
C GLN A 284 -18.53 -8.29 -7.53
N ALA A 285 -18.69 -9.35 -8.33
CA ALA A 285 -18.47 -10.74 -7.91
C ALA A 285 -17.71 -11.57 -8.98
N PRO A 286 -16.42 -11.28 -9.26
CA PRO A 286 -15.71 -11.90 -10.38
C PRO A 286 -15.60 -13.43 -10.32
N ALA A 287 -15.53 -14.03 -9.12
CA ALA A 287 -15.53 -15.48 -8.98
C ALA A 287 -16.92 -16.08 -9.22
N TYR A 288 -17.99 -15.39 -8.80
CA TYR A 288 -19.36 -15.78 -9.14
C TYR A 288 -19.57 -15.80 -10.66
N TYR A 289 -19.20 -14.73 -11.37
CA TYR A 289 -19.35 -14.70 -12.83
C TYR A 289 -18.43 -15.69 -13.55
N SER A 290 -17.27 -16.01 -12.99
CA SER A 290 -16.45 -17.13 -13.46
C SER A 290 -17.16 -18.47 -13.32
N LEU A 291 -17.88 -18.70 -12.21
CA LEU A 291 -18.67 -19.92 -12.00
C LEU A 291 -19.88 -19.96 -12.95
N LEU A 292 -20.56 -18.84 -13.15
CA LEU A 292 -21.64 -18.66 -14.12
C LEU A 292 -21.16 -19.03 -15.53
N TRP A 293 -20.01 -18.49 -15.96
CA TRP A 293 -19.40 -18.81 -17.24
C TRP A 293 -19.07 -20.30 -17.41
N GLN A 294 -18.52 -20.93 -16.38
CA GLN A 294 -18.24 -22.37 -16.41
C GLN A 294 -19.53 -23.19 -16.56
N CYS A 295 -20.61 -22.80 -15.87
CA CYS A 295 -21.92 -23.44 -16.00
C CYS A 295 -22.51 -23.25 -17.41
N MET A 296 -22.35 -22.07 -18.02
CA MET A 296 -22.76 -21.81 -19.40
C MET A 296 -22.00 -22.71 -20.39
N LYS A 297 -20.67 -22.78 -20.28
CA LYS A 297 -19.82 -23.65 -21.14
C LYS A 297 -20.22 -25.13 -21.07
N GLN A 298 -20.66 -25.59 -19.90
CA GLN A 298 -21.03 -26.99 -19.67
C GLN A 298 -22.52 -27.28 -19.93
N GLY A 299 -23.35 -26.26 -20.21
CA GLY A 299 -24.80 -26.42 -20.34
C GLY A 299 -25.52 -26.75 -19.03
N LYS A 300 -24.94 -26.35 -17.89
CA LYS A 300 -25.34 -26.75 -16.53
C LYS A 300 -25.85 -25.58 -15.67
N MET A 301 -26.50 -24.61 -16.29
CA MET A 301 -26.98 -23.40 -15.59
C MET A 301 -27.87 -23.68 -14.37
N LYS A 302 -28.65 -24.77 -14.39
CA LYS A 302 -29.48 -25.19 -13.24
C LYS A 302 -28.67 -25.64 -12.02
N GLU A 303 -27.40 -26.01 -12.19
CA GLU A 303 -26.52 -26.43 -11.09
C GLU A 303 -25.87 -25.21 -10.37
N LEU A 304 -25.93 -24.01 -10.97
CA LEU A 304 -25.25 -22.81 -10.46
C LEU A 304 -25.62 -22.45 -9.00
N PRO A 305 -26.91 -22.38 -8.60
CA PRO A 305 -27.27 -22.05 -7.22
C PRO A 305 -26.68 -23.03 -6.20
N ALA A 306 -26.73 -24.32 -6.53
CA ALA A 306 -26.21 -25.39 -5.67
C ALA A 306 -24.69 -25.32 -5.54
N LEU A 307 -23.96 -25.07 -6.64
CA LEU A 307 -22.50 -24.94 -6.63
C LEU A 307 -22.05 -23.72 -5.82
N TYR A 308 -22.72 -22.58 -6.01
CA TYR A 308 -22.41 -21.34 -5.29
C TYR A 308 -22.68 -21.50 -3.78
N LEU A 309 -23.90 -21.89 -3.38
CA LEU A 309 -24.27 -22.00 -1.96
C LEU A 309 -23.49 -23.11 -1.24
N SER A 310 -23.13 -24.19 -1.93
CA SER A 310 -22.23 -25.21 -1.39
C SER A 310 -20.83 -24.66 -1.12
N SER A 311 -20.33 -23.75 -1.97
CA SER A 311 -19.04 -23.09 -1.80
C SER A 311 -19.04 -22.14 -0.61
N VAL A 312 -20.13 -21.37 -0.42
CA VAL A 312 -20.31 -20.51 0.76
C VAL A 312 -20.35 -21.34 2.04
N ALA A 313 -21.17 -22.39 2.08
CA ALA A 313 -21.25 -23.27 3.24
C ALA A 313 -19.90 -23.96 3.54
N LYS A 314 -19.11 -24.30 2.51
CA LYS A 314 -17.76 -24.83 2.69
C LYS A 314 -16.83 -23.81 3.36
N GLN A 315 -16.82 -22.55 2.89
CA GLN A 315 -16.01 -21.49 3.50
C GLN A 315 -16.38 -21.25 4.97
N MET A 316 -17.67 -21.24 5.29
CA MET A 316 -18.12 -21.11 6.68
C MET A 316 -17.65 -22.27 7.56
N ARG A 317 -17.69 -23.51 7.05
CA ARG A 317 -17.19 -24.69 7.77
C ARG A 317 -15.69 -24.61 8.04
N GLU A 318 -14.92 -24.14 7.06
CA GLU A 318 -13.46 -23.94 7.20
C GLU A 318 -13.13 -22.86 8.25
N GLN A 319 -13.99 -21.87 8.43
CA GLN A 319 -13.90 -20.83 9.47
C GLN A 319 -14.46 -21.27 10.85
N GLY A 320 -14.86 -22.54 10.99
CA GLY A 320 -15.40 -23.10 12.24
C GLY A 320 -16.90 -22.94 12.44
N THR A 321 -17.61 -22.33 11.48
CA THR A 321 -19.07 -22.16 11.52
C THR A 321 -19.76 -23.26 10.72
N TRP A 322 -20.26 -24.28 11.42
CA TRP A 322 -20.89 -25.44 10.77
C TRP A 322 -22.25 -25.10 10.15
N ARG A 323 -22.43 -25.46 8.87
CA ARG A 323 -23.72 -25.45 8.16
C ARG A 323 -24.03 -26.81 7.56
N SER A 324 -25.23 -27.31 7.76
CA SER A 324 -25.64 -28.65 7.30
C SER A 324 -25.90 -28.66 5.79
N THR A 325 -25.83 -29.83 5.15
CA THR A 325 -26.25 -29.99 3.75
C THR A 325 -27.74 -29.68 3.57
N ALA A 326 -28.58 -29.97 4.58
CA ALA A 326 -30.00 -29.60 4.57
C ALA A 326 -30.20 -28.07 4.45
N SER A 327 -29.39 -27.29 5.16
CA SER A 327 -29.40 -25.82 5.05
C SER A 327 -29.06 -25.35 3.64
N VAL A 328 -28.12 -26.02 2.96
CA VAL A 328 -27.76 -25.70 1.57
C VAL A 328 -28.92 -25.99 0.63
N ILE A 329 -29.60 -27.13 0.79
CA ILE A 329 -30.78 -27.49 -0.02
C ILE A 329 -31.89 -26.46 0.16
N GLU A 330 -32.20 -26.08 1.41
CA GLU A 330 -33.23 -25.06 1.67
C GLU A 330 -32.81 -23.67 1.18
N ALA A 331 -31.52 -23.33 1.22
CA ALA A 331 -31.01 -22.07 0.66
C ALA A 331 -31.19 -22.03 -0.87
N VAL A 332 -30.93 -23.13 -1.57
CA VAL A 332 -31.18 -23.24 -3.02
C VAL A 332 -32.67 -23.05 -3.30
N ARG A 333 -33.55 -23.75 -2.56
CA ARG A 333 -35.00 -23.62 -2.71
C ARG A 333 -35.50 -22.21 -2.45
N MET A 334 -34.94 -21.52 -1.44
CA MET A 334 -35.27 -20.13 -1.16
C MET A 334 -34.81 -19.20 -2.28
N ALA A 335 -33.58 -19.36 -2.78
CA ALA A 335 -33.07 -18.56 -3.89
C ALA A 335 -33.94 -18.74 -5.15
N ASP A 336 -34.35 -19.97 -5.47
CA ASP A 336 -35.28 -20.26 -6.58
C ASP A 336 -36.66 -19.62 -6.36
N ALA A 337 -37.17 -19.62 -5.13
CA ALA A 337 -38.43 -18.98 -4.81
C ALA A 337 -38.36 -17.44 -4.95
N LEU A 338 -37.26 -16.82 -4.49
CA LEU A 338 -37.00 -15.39 -4.69
C LEU A 338 -36.93 -15.05 -6.18
N ALA A 339 -36.19 -15.85 -6.95
CA ALA A 339 -36.10 -15.68 -8.39
C ALA A 339 -37.47 -15.70 -9.07
N PHE A 340 -38.34 -16.64 -8.68
CA PHE A 340 -39.69 -16.79 -9.22
C PHE A 340 -40.61 -15.63 -8.85
N MET A 341 -40.44 -15.00 -7.68
CA MET A 341 -41.20 -13.81 -7.29
C MET A 341 -40.90 -12.59 -8.19
N HIS A 342 -39.72 -12.57 -8.82
CA HIS A 342 -39.28 -11.54 -9.77
C HIS A 342 -39.33 -12.03 -11.23
N ASP A 343 -40.23 -12.97 -11.56
CA ASP A 343 -40.41 -13.53 -12.91
C ASP A 343 -39.11 -14.08 -13.58
N GLY A 344 -38.12 -14.46 -12.76
CA GLY A 344 -36.85 -15.01 -13.24
C GLY A 344 -36.85 -16.51 -13.45
N VAL A 345 -35.93 -16.94 -14.30
CA VAL A 345 -35.70 -18.37 -14.59
C VAL A 345 -34.60 -18.96 -13.69
N LEU A 346 -33.69 -18.12 -13.20
CA LEU A 346 -32.57 -18.48 -12.33
C LEU A 346 -32.42 -17.44 -11.22
N PRO A 347 -31.93 -17.81 -10.04
CA PRO A 347 -31.58 -16.86 -8.98
C PRO A 347 -30.46 -15.94 -9.42
N THR A 348 -30.62 -14.64 -9.15
CA THR A 348 -29.53 -13.67 -9.25
C THR A 348 -28.51 -13.88 -8.14
N TRP A 349 -27.33 -13.29 -8.30
CA TRP A 349 -26.31 -13.20 -7.26
C TRP A 349 -26.88 -12.64 -5.95
N LYS A 350 -27.75 -11.64 -6.04
CA LYS A 350 -28.44 -11.04 -4.90
C LYS A 350 -29.39 -12.02 -4.22
N ASP A 351 -30.21 -12.75 -5.00
CA ASP A 351 -31.10 -13.80 -4.47
C ASP A 351 -30.32 -14.87 -3.70
N LEU A 352 -29.16 -15.28 -4.23
CA LEU A 352 -28.27 -16.25 -3.58
C LEU A 352 -27.68 -15.73 -2.27
N ARG A 353 -27.28 -14.45 -2.22
CA ARG A 353 -26.78 -13.80 -1.00
C ARG A 353 -27.86 -13.66 0.06
N ASP A 354 -29.08 -13.32 -0.33
CA ASP A 354 -30.20 -13.19 0.58
C ASP A 354 -30.61 -14.56 1.15
N ALA A 355 -30.64 -15.60 0.31
CA ALA A 355 -30.83 -16.98 0.75
C ALA A 355 -29.72 -17.43 1.72
N ALA A 356 -28.46 -17.14 1.44
CA ALA A 356 -27.35 -17.43 2.35
C ALA A 356 -27.49 -16.66 3.68
N THR A 357 -27.87 -15.39 3.64
CA THR A 357 -28.06 -14.57 4.84
C THR A 357 -29.16 -15.13 5.73
N VAL A 358 -30.28 -15.59 5.15
CA VAL A 358 -31.38 -16.16 5.93
C VAL A 358 -31.06 -17.58 6.41
N LEU A 359 -30.63 -18.48 5.54
CA LEU A 359 -30.48 -19.91 5.88
C LEU A 359 -29.14 -20.24 6.54
N PHE A 360 -28.07 -19.51 6.21
CA PHE A 360 -26.78 -19.67 6.87
C PHE A 360 -26.57 -18.61 7.92
N GLY A 361 -27.01 -17.38 7.71
CA GLY A 361 -26.81 -16.32 8.69
C GLY A 361 -27.90 -16.20 9.75
N PHE A 362 -28.96 -17.01 9.67
CA PHE A 362 -30.15 -16.89 10.51
C PHE A 362 -30.76 -15.47 10.48
N GLY A 363 -30.61 -14.76 9.35
CA GLY A 363 -31.07 -13.39 9.16
C GLY A 363 -29.98 -12.33 9.37
N GLU A 364 -28.80 -12.69 9.87
CA GLU A 364 -27.70 -11.76 10.12
C GLU A 364 -26.62 -11.81 9.03
N PHE A 365 -26.52 -10.75 8.23
CA PHE A 365 -25.52 -10.67 7.14
C PHE A 365 -24.08 -10.74 7.65
N SER A 366 -23.78 -10.11 8.79
CA SER A 366 -22.44 -10.11 9.40
C SER A 366 -21.88 -11.51 9.62
N SER A 367 -22.74 -12.49 9.91
CA SER A 367 -22.34 -13.87 10.17
C SER A 367 -21.92 -14.66 8.92
N VAL A 368 -22.30 -14.20 7.73
CA VAL A 368 -21.99 -14.82 6.43
C VAL A 368 -21.07 -13.95 5.56
N ALA A 369 -20.87 -12.69 5.93
CA ALA A 369 -20.20 -11.67 5.13
C ALA A 369 -18.80 -12.09 4.65
N GLU A 370 -17.97 -12.66 5.54
CA GLU A 370 -16.61 -13.08 5.16
C GLU A 370 -16.64 -14.25 4.17
N ALA A 371 -17.49 -15.25 4.40
CA ALA A 371 -17.63 -16.40 3.52
C ALA A 371 -18.17 -16.00 2.14
N LEU A 372 -19.16 -15.09 2.10
CA LEU A 372 -19.69 -14.52 0.86
C LEU A 372 -18.60 -13.75 0.12
N ALA A 373 -17.89 -12.83 0.77
CA ALA A 373 -16.82 -12.05 0.12
C ALA A 373 -15.74 -12.95 -0.51
N ARG A 374 -15.35 -14.03 0.17
CA ARG A 374 -14.38 -15.01 -0.36
C ARG A 374 -14.90 -15.76 -1.58
N VAL A 375 -16.19 -16.12 -1.63
CA VAL A 375 -16.79 -16.85 -2.76
C VAL A 375 -17.14 -15.92 -3.93
N ASP A 376 -17.56 -14.69 -3.64
CA ASP A 376 -17.93 -13.68 -4.64
C ASP A 376 -16.73 -13.17 -5.41
N ILE A 377 -15.67 -12.81 -4.68
CA ILE A 377 -14.47 -12.23 -5.26
C ILE A 377 -13.47 -13.32 -5.62
N GLY A 378 -13.23 -14.28 -4.73
CA GLY A 378 -12.22 -15.32 -4.91
C GLY A 378 -10.79 -14.80 -4.80
N THR A 379 -9.84 -15.74 -4.78
CA THR A 379 -8.39 -15.46 -4.64
C THR A 379 -7.59 -15.81 -5.90
N VAL A 380 -8.27 -15.96 -7.04
CA VAL A 380 -7.63 -16.34 -8.31
C VAL A 380 -6.74 -15.20 -8.81
N ILE A 381 -5.51 -15.57 -9.13
CA ILE A 381 -4.49 -14.73 -9.76
C ILE A 381 -4.20 -15.36 -11.13
N GLY A 382 -4.17 -14.55 -12.18
CA GLY A 382 -3.80 -15.04 -13.50
C GLY A 382 -2.30 -15.29 -13.62
N SER A 383 -1.90 -15.99 -14.67
CA SER A 383 -0.51 -16.28 -14.95
C SER A 383 -0.18 -16.07 -16.41
N LEU A 384 1.05 -15.64 -16.65
CA LEU A 384 1.63 -15.46 -17.97
C LEU A 384 2.80 -16.44 -18.16
N PRO A 385 2.93 -17.09 -19.32
CA PRO A 385 4.06 -17.97 -19.61
C PRO A 385 5.34 -17.16 -19.88
N GLU A 386 6.51 -17.79 -19.75
CA GLU A 386 7.78 -17.16 -20.09
C GLU A 386 7.82 -16.78 -21.59
N GLY A 387 8.37 -15.61 -21.91
CA GLY A 387 8.52 -15.13 -23.29
C GLY A 387 7.36 -14.30 -23.85
N VAL A 388 6.36 -13.96 -23.03
CA VAL A 388 5.42 -12.87 -23.36
C VAL A 388 6.08 -11.50 -23.22
N SER A 389 5.50 -10.45 -23.81
CA SER A 389 6.02 -9.08 -23.67
C SER A 389 5.87 -8.60 -22.22
N GLN A 390 6.94 -8.82 -21.44
CA GLN A 390 7.15 -8.25 -20.13
C GLN A 390 8.33 -7.29 -20.17
N THR A 391 8.39 -6.37 -19.22
CA THR A 391 9.56 -5.50 -19.07
C THR A 391 10.75 -6.27 -18.51
N PRO A 392 12.00 -5.86 -18.80
CA PRO A 392 13.19 -6.51 -18.25
C PRO A 392 13.17 -6.63 -16.71
N VAL A 393 12.62 -5.63 -16.02
CA VAL A 393 12.49 -5.64 -14.55
C VAL A 393 11.46 -6.66 -14.07
N GLN A 394 10.33 -6.84 -14.78
CA GLN A 394 9.37 -7.89 -14.46
C GLN A 394 9.99 -9.29 -14.61
N ASP A 395 10.77 -9.51 -15.67
CA ASP A 395 11.47 -10.78 -15.89
C ASP A 395 12.53 -11.05 -14.81
N ASP A 396 13.30 -10.02 -14.45
CA ASP A 396 14.27 -10.09 -13.35
C ASP A 396 13.59 -10.37 -12.00
N LEU A 397 12.50 -9.66 -11.67
CA LEU A 397 11.71 -9.90 -10.45
C LEU A 397 11.23 -11.36 -10.39
N ASN A 398 10.64 -11.87 -11.47
CA ASN A 398 10.14 -13.25 -11.52
C ASN A 398 11.26 -14.28 -11.39
N ARG A 399 12.43 -14.02 -11.99
CA ARG A 399 13.62 -14.87 -11.86
C ARG A 399 14.14 -14.88 -10.42
N GLU A 400 14.23 -13.73 -9.77
CA GLU A 400 14.68 -13.59 -8.39
C GLU A 400 13.71 -14.25 -7.40
N LEU A 401 12.41 -14.09 -7.58
CA LEU A 401 11.39 -14.77 -6.77
C LEU A 401 11.50 -16.30 -6.87
N LYS A 402 11.80 -16.84 -8.05
CA LYS A 402 12.06 -18.28 -8.24
C LYS A 402 13.38 -18.69 -7.58
N ARG A 403 14.48 -17.97 -7.84
CA ARG A 403 15.83 -18.26 -7.28
C ARG A 403 15.80 -18.29 -5.75
N LEU A 404 15.16 -17.31 -5.14
CA LEU A 404 15.09 -17.13 -3.67
C LEU A 404 13.97 -17.96 -3.01
N LYS A 405 13.25 -18.80 -3.79
CA LYS A 405 12.12 -19.63 -3.34
C LYS A 405 11.02 -18.81 -2.65
N LEU A 406 10.77 -17.60 -3.17
CA LEU A 406 9.74 -16.68 -2.71
C LEU A 406 8.46 -16.76 -3.56
N ASP A 407 8.45 -17.52 -4.64
CA ASP A 407 7.29 -17.67 -5.54
C ASP A 407 6.02 -18.15 -4.82
N LYS A 408 6.16 -18.96 -3.76
CA LYS A 408 5.04 -19.37 -2.89
C LYS A 408 4.30 -18.22 -2.20
N TYR A 409 4.92 -17.04 -2.10
CA TYR A 409 4.33 -15.82 -1.54
C TYR A 409 3.61 -14.97 -2.58
N LYS A 410 3.57 -15.38 -3.86
CA LYS A 410 2.74 -14.76 -4.91
C LYS A 410 1.27 -15.12 -4.72
N THR A 411 0.71 -14.67 -3.61
CA THR A 411 -0.68 -14.85 -3.27
C THR A 411 -1.25 -13.53 -2.78
N LEU A 412 -2.58 -13.37 -2.89
CA LEU A 412 -3.29 -12.22 -2.34
C LEU A 412 -3.33 -12.23 -0.80
N VAL A 413 -2.87 -13.30 -0.15
CA VAL A 413 -2.91 -13.46 1.31
C VAL A 413 -1.56 -13.10 1.90
N ALA A 414 -1.57 -12.10 2.78
CA ALA A 414 -0.39 -11.67 3.52
C ALA A 414 0.16 -12.82 4.36
N SER A 415 1.47 -13.07 4.22
CA SER A 415 2.16 -14.17 4.90
C SER A 415 3.44 -13.66 5.55
N GLY A 416 3.65 -14.06 6.81
CA GLY A 416 4.88 -13.77 7.54
C GLY A 416 6.08 -14.58 7.00
N LEU A 417 7.24 -13.93 6.97
CA LEU A 417 8.53 -14.52 6.66
C LEU A 417 9.55 -14.02 7.68
N GLU A 418 10.03 -14.95 8.51
CA GLU A 418 11.15 -14.73 9.41
C GLU A 418 12.45 -15.14 8.71
N LEU A 419 13.45 -14.27 8.75
CA LEU A 419 14.76 -14.49 8.14
C LEU A 419 15.84 -14.50 9.22
N ASP A 420 16.71 -15.53 9.19
CA ASP A 420 17.95 -15.55 9.97
C ASP A 420 19.12 -15.19 9.05
N LEU A 421 19.71 -14.02 9.25
CA LEU A 421 20.75 -13.50 8.34
C LEU A 421 22.11 -14.21 8.46
N ARG A 422 22.27 -15.10 9.45
CA ARG A 422 23.55 -15.80 9.67
C ARG A 422 23.74 -16.95 8.69
N GLU A 423 25.00 -17.36 8.53
CA GLU A 423 25.35 -18.53 7.74
C GLU A 423 24.68 -19.79 8.28
N ASN A 424 23.89 -20.45 7.44
CA ASN A 424 23.35 -21.77 7.73
C ASN A 424 24.40 -22.86 7.50
N ARG A 425 25.18 -23.15 8.55
CA ARG A 425 26.26 -24.16 8.57
C ARG A 425 25.81 -25.60 8.30
N ARG A 426 24.50 -25.87 8.18
CA ARG A 426 23.96 -27.22 7.93
C ARG A 426 23.90 -27.57 6.43
N VAL A 427 24.12 -26.60 5.54
CA VAL A 427 23.98 -26.79 4.09
C VAL A 427 25.34 -26.76 3.39
N LYS A 428 25.48 -27.49 2.28
CA LYS A 428 26.75 -27.70 1.57
C LYS A 428 27.08 -26.64 0.51
N SER A 429 26.10 -25.87 0.03
CA SER A 429 26.34 -24.82 -0.98
C SER A 429 26.26 -23.44 -0.36
N GLU A 430 27.16 -22.53 -0.80
CA GLU A 430 27.23 -21.16 -0.32
C GLU A 430 25.90 -20.41 -0.52
N GLU A 431 25.28 -20.57 -1.69
CA GLU A 431 24.00 -19.93 -2.01
C GLU A 431 22.87 -20.35 -1.05
N SER A 432 22.86 -21.62 -0.60
CA SER A 432 21.88 -22.07 0.38
C SER A 432 22.26 -21.71 1.81
N ALA A 433 23.55 -21.58 2.11
CA ALA A 433 24.05 -21.14 3.41
C ALA A 433 23.63 -19.69 3.71
N PHE A 434 23.55 -18.84 2.67
CA PHE A 434 23.18 -17.43 2.78
C PHE A 434 21.83 -17.08 2.13
N LEU A 435 20.94 -18.07 1.99
CA LEU A 435 19.64 -17.86 1.32
C LEU A 435 18.81 -16.74 1.96
N ASP A 436 18.77 -16.68 3.30
CA ASP A 436 18.00 -15.69 4.02
C ASP A 436 18.64 -14.29 3.98
N LEU A 437 19.97 -14.21 3.90
CA LEU A 437 20.68 -12.96 3.62
C LEU A 437 20.34 -12.45 2.20
N ASN A 438 20.37 -13.31 1.19
CA ASN A 438 20.00 -12.96 -0.18
C ASN A 438 18.52 -12.56 -0.31
N ARG A 439 17.64 -13.19 0.47
CA ARG A 439 16.23 -12.75 0.58
C ARG A 439 16.13 -11.37 1.18
N SER A 440 16.80 -11.11 2.30
CA SER A 440 16.82 -9.78 2.93
C SER A 440 17.27 -8.71 1.94
N ILE A 441 18.38 -8.95 1.22
CA ILE A 441 18.91 -8.04 0.19
C ILE A 441 17.85 -7.74 -0.88
N PHE A 442 17.22 -8.76 -1.43
CA PHE A 442 16.19 -8.59 -2.44
C PHE A 442 14.96 -7.83 -1.92
N LEU A 443 14.47 -8.16 -0.72
CA LEU A 443 13.31 -7.48 -0.13
C LEU A 443 13.61 -6.01 0.20
N HIS A 444 14.83 -5.70 0.63
CA HIS A 444 15.28 -4.32 0.80
C HIS A 444 15.31 -3.57 -0.54
N ARG A 445 15.80 -4.18 -1.63
CA ARG A 445 15.75 -3.56 -2.97
C ARG A 445 14.32 -3.24 -3.40
N LEU A 446 13.36 -4.15 -3.16
CA LEU A 446 11.94 -3.89 -3.44
C LEU A 446 11.40 -2.73 -2.59
N ALA A 447 11.76 -2.65 -1.31
CA ALA A 447 11.36 -1.56 -0.44
C ALA A 447 11.93 -0.21 -0.90
N VAL A 448 13.17 -0.17 -1.39
CA VAL A 448 13.79 1.03 -2.00
C VAL A 448 13.05 1.48 -3.25
N LEU A 449 12.63 0.54 -4.09
CA LEU A 449 11.85 0.84 -5.29
C LEU A 449 10.41 1.28 -4.99
N GLY A 450 9.95 1.12 -3.75
CA GLY A 450 8.56 1.36 -3.35
C GLY A 450 7.61 0.24 -3.76
N ILE A 451 8.12 -0.93 -4.14
CA ILE A 451 7.32 -2.08 -4.57
C ILE A 451 6.70 -2.76 -3.34
N ARG A 452 5.37 -2.68 -3.23
CA ARG A 452 4.57 -3.10 -2.07
C ARG A 452 4.37 -4.61 -1.94
N PHE A 453 5.22 -5.42 -2.57
CA PHE A 453 5.26 -6.87 -2.40
C PHE A 453 5.72 -7.29 -0.99
N ALA A 454 6.59 -6.48 -0.38
CA ALA A 454 7.25 -6.81 0.87
C ALA A 454 7.20 -5.62 1.84
N ARG A 455 6.83 -5.88 3.09
CA ARG A 455 6.84 -4.89 4.17
C ARG A 455 7.60 -5.41 5.37
N LYS A 456 8.63 -4.68 5.80
CA LYS A 456 9.40 -4.97 7.01
C LYS A 456 8.55 -4.67 8.24
N GLN A 457 8.39 -5.62 9.14
CA GLN A 457 7.75 -5.39 10.44
C GLN A 457 8.77 -4.87 11.44
N ARG A 458 8.35 -3.90 12.27
CA ARG A 458 9.13 -3.48 13.42
C ARG A 458 8.96 -4.52 14.52
N VAL A 459 10.03 -5.20 14.88
CA VAL A 459 10.04 -6.13 16.00
C VAL A 459 10.69 -5.44 17.19
N SER A 460 9.94 -5.34 18.29
CA SER A 460 10.47 -4.89 19.59
C SER A 460 11.20 -6.05 20.26
N GLN A 461 12.34 -6.48 19.69
CA GLN A 461 13.25 -7.38 20.37
C GLN A 461 14.59 -6.67 20.53
N THR A 462 14.96 -6.41 21.77
CA THR A 462 16.16 -5.66 22.17
C THR A 462 17.47 -6.39 21.82
N ASP A 463 17.43 -7.70 21.52
CA ASP A 463 18.61 -8.57 21.42
C ASP A 463 18.77 -9.32 20.08
N ALA A 464 17.89 -9.12 19.08
CA ALA A 464 17.83 -9.97 17.88
C ALA A 464 18.06 -9.21 16.56
N THR A 465 19.18 -8.48 16.42
CA THR A 465 19.54 -7.72 15.21
C THR A 465 19.86 -8.58 13.98
N TRP A 466 20.02 -9.89 14.16
CA TRP A 466 20.24 -10.88 13.10
C TRP A 466 18.94 -11.41 12.49
N ALA A 467 17.79 -11.16 13.12
CA ALA A 467 16.50 -11.64 12.65
C ALA A 467 15.72 -10.51 11.97
N GLU A 468 15.14 -10.79 10.81
CA GLU A 468 14.22 -9.87 10.16
C GLU A 468 12.85 -10.51 9.97
N HIS A 469 11.81 -9.71 10.21
CA HIS A 469 10.43 -10.16 10.03
C HIS A 469 9.81 -9.34 8.91
N TRP A 470 9.33 -10.05 7.89
CA TRP A 470 8.73 -9.49 6.70
C TRP A 470 7.32 -10.03 6.54
N VAL A 471 6.43 -9.19 6.02
CA VAL A 471 5.13 -9.62 5.50
C VAL A 471 5.18 -9.51 4.00
N LEU A 472 4.95 -10.63 3.33
CA LEU A 472 4.91 -10.72 1.87
C LEU A 472 3.49 -10.91 1.39
N GLN A 473 3.11 -10.17 0.36
CA GLN A 473 1.81 -10.24 -0.29
C GLN A 473 1.95 -9.76 -1.73
N TRP A 474 1.49 -10.55 -2.69
CA TRP A 474 1.40 -10.07 -4.07
C TRP A 474 0.12 -9.27 -4.28
N SER A 475 0.23 -8.20 -5.05
CA SER A 475 -0.90 -7.46 -5.56
C SER A 475 -0.60 -6.93 -6.97
N PRO A 476 -1.62 -6.63 -7.78
CA PRO A 476 -1.43 -5.95 -9.06
C PRO A 476 -0.69 -4.61 -8.96
N GLU A 477 -0.80 -3.89 -7.85
CA GLU A 477 -0.02 -2.65 -7.63
C GLU A 477 1.47 -2.94 -7.58
N ALA A 478 1.88 -4.00 -6.90
CA ALA A 478 3.30 -4.38 -6.85
C ALA A 478 3.83 -4.70 -8.26
N GLU A 479 2.98 -5.25 -9.13
CA GLU A 479 3.31 -5.51 -10.53
C GLU A 479 3.39 -4.22 -11.36
N ILE A 480 2.47 -3.25 -11.15
CA ILE A 480 2.52 -1.91 -11.78
C ILE A 480 3.77 -1.15 -11.32
N GLU A 481 4.07 -1.13 -10.02
CA GLU A 481 5.26 -0.49 -9.43
C GLU A 481 6.56 -1.08 -9.99
N THR A 482 6.54 -2.38 -10.29
CA THR A 482 7.65 -3.07 -10.97
C THR A 482 7.82 -2.54 -12.39
N VAL A 483 6.72 -2.37 -13.14
CA VAL A 483 6.76 -1.80 -14.50
C VAL A 483 7.23 -0.35 -14.47
N GLU A 484 6.74 0.47 -13.53
CA GLU A 484 7.16 1.87 -13.35
C GLU A 484 8.66 2.00 -13.04
N SER A 485 9.23 0.99 -12.36
CA SER A 485 10.66 0.92 -12.06
C SER A 485 11.54 0.65 -13.30
N THR A 486 10.96 0.29 -14.45
CA THR A 486 11.70 0.04 -15.71
C THR A 486 12.46 1.26 -16.20
N LEU A 487 11.98 2.48 -15.93
CA LEU A 487 12.70 3.71 -16.31
C LEU A 487 13.94 3.96 -15.44
N LYS A 488 14.08 3.27 -14.31
CA LYS A 488 15.18 3.42 -13.34
C LYS A 488 16.30 2.40 -13.57
N GLY A 489 16.00 1.27 -14.22
CA GLY A 489 16.99 0.23 -14.54
C GLY A 489 16.37 -1.00 -15.19
N GLU A 490 17.19 -1.86 -15.78
CA GLU A 490 16.73 -3.10 -16.44
C GLU A 490 16.56 -4.28 -15.46
N THR A 491 17.12 -4.19 -14.27
CA THR A 491 17.00 -5.17 -13.19
C THR A 491 16.59 -4.48 -11.89
N VAL A 492 16.01 -5.23 -10.96
CA VAL A 492 15.66 -4.76 -9.60
C VAL A 492 16.90 -4.19 -8.90
N GLU A 493 18.07 -4.80 -9.13
CA GLU A 493 19.35 -4.31 -8.60
C GLU A 493 19.73 -2.93 -9.15
N LEU A 494 19.74 -2.77 -10.48
CA LEU A 494 20.12 -1.53 -11.13
C LEU A 494 19.13 -0.41 -10.84
N ALA A 495 17.84 -0.72 -10.84
CA ALA A 495 16.79 0.24 -10.52
C ALA A 495 16.90 0.72 -9.07
N ALA A 496 17.16 -0.18 -8.11
CA ALA A 496 17.36 0.21 -6.71
C ALA A 496 18.63 1.06 -6.54
N ALA A 497 19.72 0.71 -7.24
CA ALA A 497 20.96 1.50 -7.25
C ALA A 497 20.74 2.91 -7.80
N TYR A 498 19.96 3.05 -8.88
CA TYR A 498 19.60 4.34 -9.45
C TYR A 498 18.84 5.22 -8.45
N VAL A 499 17.83 4.66 -7.75
CA VAL A 499 17.03 5.41 -6.75
C VAL A 499 17.91 5.91 -5.61
N ILE A 500 18.77 5.05 -5.06
CA ILE A 500 19.68 5.47 -3.97
C ILE A 500 20.67 6.52 -4.48
N HIS A 501 21.16 6.39 -5.72
CA HIS A 501 22.04 7.38 -6.33
C HIS A 501 21.34 8.74 -6.53
N GLU A 502 20.07 8.74 -6.95
CA GLU A 502 19.26 9.96 -7.08
C GLU A 502 19.05 10.64 -5.72
N GLU A 503 18.69 9.87 -4.69
CA GLU A 503 18.62 10.36 -3.30
C GLU A 503 19.97 10.91 -2.81
N LEU A 504 21.07 10.27 -3.21
CA LEU A 504 22.42 10.70 -2.86
C LEU A 504 22.80 12.06 -3.50
N LEU A 505 22.35 12.32 -4.73
CA LEU A 505 22.58 13.62 -5.39
C LEU A 505 21.80 14.76 -4.73
N ALA A 506 20.63 14.45 -4.14
CA ALA A 506 19.82 15.41 -3.39
C ALA A 506 20.22 15.55 -1.91
N CYS A 507 21.12 14.69 -1.43
CA CYS A 507 21.53 14.62 -0.02
C CYS A 507 22.24 15.89 0.44
N ALA A 508 21.76 16.49 1.52
CA ALA A 508 22.24 17.78 2.02
C ALA A 508 22.95 17.70 3.38
N ASN A 509 22.79 16.61 4.12
CA ASN A 509 23.37 16.48 5.47
C ASN A 509 24.00 15.11 5.74
N ILE A 510 24.87 15.05 6.75
CA ILE A 510 25.65 13.85 7.09
C ILE A 510 24.78 12.69 7.58
N ALA A 511 23.66 12.97 8.26
CA ALA A 511 22.77 11.94 8.78
C ALA A 511 22.02 11.22 7.65
N GLU A 512 21.54 11.96 6.65
CA GLU A 512 20.97 11.40 5.42
C GLU A 512 22.00 10.55 4.68
N ALA A 513 23.24 11.03 4.54
CA ALA A 513 24.29 10.26 3.88
C ALA A 513 24.57 8.93 4.61
N ALA A 514 24.60 8.93 5.95
CA ALA A 514 24.75 7.69 6.73
C ALA A 514 23.57 6.72 6.57
N LYS A 515 22.33 7.22 6.53
CA LYS A 515 21.14 6.41 6.22
C LYS A 515 21.23 5.80 4.82
N LEU A 516 21.74 6.54 3.83
CA LEU A 516 21.96 6.03 2.47
C LEU A 516 23.09 4.99 2.41
N ILE A 517 24.14 5.12 3.23
CA ILE A 517 25.14 4.06 3.40
C ILE A 517 24.46 2.80 3.94
N ARG A 518 23.66 2.90 5.01
CA ARG A 518 22.91 1.74 5.54
C ARG A 518 22.00 1.12 4.47
N LYS A 519 21.21 1.94 3.78
CA LYS A 519 20.29 1.48 2.73
C LYS A 519 21.03 0.76 1.60
N SER A 520 22.20 1.27 1.19
CA SER A 520 23.07 0.64 0.18
C SER A 520 23.60 -0.71 0.67
N CYS A 521 24.00 -0.79 1.94
CA CYS A 521 24.45 -2.02 2.60
C CYS A 521 23.34 -3.07 2.68
N GLU A 522 22.14 -2.69 3.11
CA GLU A 522 20.98 -3.56 3.19
C GLU A 522 20.56 -4.09 1.81
N CYS A 523 20.74 -3.28 0.75
CA CYS A 523 20.49 -3.67 -0.65
C CYS A 523 21.65 -4.43 -1.30
N GLY A 524 22.78 -4.66 -0.61
CA GLY A 524 23.96 -5.31 -1.18
C GLY A 524 24.52 -4.57 -2.40
N LEU A 525 24.64 -3.23 -2.33
CA LEU A 525 25.10 -2.36 -3.41
C LEU A 525 26.43 -1.67 -3.06
N PRO A 526 27.58 -2.39 -3.15
CA PRO A 526 28.88 -1.88 -2.67
C PRO A 526 29.37 -0.64 -3.44
N GLN A 527 29.07 -0.53 -4.73
CA GLN A 527 29.47 0.63 -5.53
C GLN A 527 28.76 1.92 -5.07
N VAL A 528 27.45 1.83 -4.80
CA VAL A 528 26.65 2.96 -4.32
C VAL A 528 27.02 3.30 -2.87
N MET A 529 27.31 2.29 -2.05
CA MET A 529 27.86 2.48 -0.70
C MET A 529 29.15 3.30 -0.75
N GLY A 530 30.10 2.97 -1.64
CA GLY A 530 31.35 3.73 -1.79
C GLY A 530 31.11 5.20 -2.19
N GLN A 531 30.15 5.47 -3.08
CA GLN A 531 29.74 6.83 -3.43
C GLN A 531 29.15 7.57 -2.22
N ALA A 532 28.30 6.90 -1.45
CA ALA A 532 27.67 7.45 -0.25
C ALA A 532 28.69 7.78 0.84
N THR A 533 29.67 6.91 1.07
CA THR A 533 30.83 7.16 1.94
C THR A 533 31.61 8.40 1.48
N GLY A 534 31.83 8.56 0.18
CA GLY A 534 32.50 9.75 -0.37
C GLY A 534 31.70 11.04 -0.19
N VAL A 535 30.37 10.99 -0.26
CA VAL A 535 29.49 12.14 0.03
C VAL A 535 29.53 12.48 1.52
N LEU A 536 29.43 11.47 2.39
CA LEU A 536 29.55 11.64 3.83
C LEU A 536 30.89 12.29 4.20
N GLN A 537 32.01 11.85 3.62
CA GLN A 537 33.34 12.45 3.83
C GLN A 537 33.37 13.94 3.48
N ARG A 538 32.78 14.34 2.35
CA ARG A 538 32.72 15.76 1.95
C ARG A 538 31.87 16.58 2.91
N LEU A 539 30.67 16.10 3.23
CA LEU A 539 29.74 16.79 4.14
C LEU A 539 30.27 16.83 5.58
N ALA A 540 31.01 15.82 6.02
CA ALA A 540 31.61 15.75 7.35
C ALA A 540 32.64 16.86 7.60
N VAL A 541 33.24 17.46 6.56
CA VAL A 541 34.15 18.61 6.72
C VAL A 541 33.39 19.82 7.24
N GLU A 542 32.20 20.07 6.71
CA GLU A 542 31.36 21.25 6.98
C GLU A 542 30.30 21.02 8.07
N ALA A 543 30.16 19.78 8.56
CA ALA A 543 29.21 19.43 9.61
C ALA A 543 29.46 20.21 10.91
N GLY A 544 28.50 21.08 11.26
CA GLY A 544 28.50 21.91 12.46
C GLY A 544 27.38 21.61 13.47
N SER A 545 26.53 20.61 13.22
CA SER A 545 25.48 20.20 14.15
C SER A 545 25.89 18.96 14.95
N PHE A 546 25.88 19.06 16.28
CA PHE A 546 26.18 17.93 17.17
C PHE A 546 25.15 16.80 17.02
N GLU A 547 23.86 17.12 16.88
CA GLU A 547 22.79 16.12 16.73
C GLU A 547 22.98 15.31 15.44
N GLN A 548 23.30 15.97 14.33
CA GLN A 548 23.56 15.28 13.06
C GLN A 548 24.79 14.39 13.16
N ILE A 549 25.85 14.82 13.87
CA ILE A 549 27.04 14.00 14.10
C ILE A 549 26.67 12.76 14.93
N ALA A 550 25.93 12.95 16.02
CA ALA A 550 25.52 11.85 16.88
C ALA A 550 24.63 10.83 16.16
N GLU A 551 23.67 11.30 15.36
CA GLU A 551 22.83 10.43 14.52
C GLU A 551 23.68 9.66 13.50
N THR A 552 24.60 10.33 12.82
CA THR A 552 25.55 9.71 11.88
C THR A 552 26.42 8.65 12.58
N VAL A 553 26.92 8.95 13.78
CA VAL A 553 27.72 8.04 14.61
C VAL A 553 26.90 6.81 15.04
N GLN A 554 25.63 6.99 15.42
CA GLN A 554 24.73 5.87 15.71
C GLN A 554 24.50 4.99 14.49
N GLU A 555 24.25 5.61 13.33
CA GLU A 555 24.03 4.90 12.08
C GLU A 555 25.25 4.03 11.70
N LEU A 556 26.46 4.61 11.79
CA LEU A 556 27.72 3.91 11.57
C LEU A 556 28.00 2.85 12.64
N SER A 557 27.70 3.13 13.92
CA SER A 557 27.89 2.18 15.03
C SER A 557 27.20 0.85 14.72
N VAL A 558 25.92 0.89 14.35
CA VAL A 558 25.13 -0.30 14.03
C VAL A 558 25.71 -1.02 12.80
N LEU A 559 26.20 -0.29 11.79
CA LEU A 559 26.84 -0.90 10.62
C LEU A 559 28.15 -1.61 10.98
N LEU A 560 28.98 -1.03 11.84
CA LEU A 560 30.23 -1.62 12.30
C LEU A 560 29.98 -2.87 13.16
N GLN A 561 29.00 -2.82 14.06
CA GLN A 561 28.64 -3.96 14.91
C GLN A 561 28.15 -5.17 14.12
N TYR A 562 27.30 -4.93 13.12
CA TYR A 562 26.59 -6.01 12.42
C TYR A 562 27.06 -6.21 10.97
N GLY A 563 28.14 -5.56 10.55
CA GLY A 563 28.69 -5.65 9.20
C GLY A 563 29.12 -7.07 8.81
N SER A 564 29.61 -7.85 9.79
CA SER A 564 30.00 -9.25 9.58
C SER A 564 28.83 -10.16 9.19
N ILE A 565 27.64 -9.93 9.75
CA ILE A 565 26.42 -10.71 9.46
C ILE A 565 26.02 -10.53 7.99
N ARG A 566 26.15 -9.30 7.47
CA ARG A 566 25.79 -8.95 6.10
C ARG A 566 26.95 -9.03 5.11
N ARG A 567 28.13 -9.48 5.55
CA ARG A 567 29.36 -9.58 4.74
C ARG A 567 29.76 -8.26 4.08
N ILE A 568 29.67 -7.16 4.82
CA ILE A 568 30.03 -5.82 4.36
C ILE A 568 31.48 -5.51 4.75
N GLU A 569 32.24 -4.93 3.84
CA GLU A 569 33.58 -4.39 4.13
C GLU A 569 33.44 -3.05 4.87
N THR A 570 33.59 -3.09 6.19
CA THR A 570 33.40 -1.93 7.08
C THR A 570 34.66 -1.10 7.31
N GLU A 571 35.84 -1.57 6.86
CA GLU A 571 37.14 -0.94 7.11
C GLU A 571 37.19 0.53 6.66
N THR A 572 36.46 0.87 5.60
CA THR A 572 36.38 2.25 5.08
C THR A 572 35.57 3.21 5.96
N LEU A 573 34.71 2.68 6.85
CA LEU A 573 33.86 3.46 7.74
C LEU A 573 34.54 3.76 9.08
N GLU A 574 35.55 2.98 9.47
CA GLU A 574 36.23 3.15 10.76
C GLU A 574 36.91 4.53 10.91
N PRO A 575 37.66 5.06 9.93
CA PRO A 575 38.27 6.39 10.04
C PRO A 575 37.22 7.50 10.14
N LEU A 576 36.08 7.34 9.45
CA LEU A 576 34.96 8.29 9.50
C LEU A 576 34.31 8.31 10.88
N MET A 577 34.07 7.12 11.45
CA MET A 577 33.54 6.97 12.80
C MET A 577 34.46 7.66 13.82
N GLN A 578 35.77 7.43 13.74
CA GLN A 578 36.76 8.07 14.61
C GLN A 578 36.74 9.60 14.49
N GLN A 579 36.74 10.12 13.27
CA GLN A 579 36.76 11.57 13.01
C GLN A 579 35.47 12.25 13.50
N LEU A 580 34.30 11.66 13.20
CA LEU A 580 33.01 12.18 13.60
C LEU A 580 32.82 12.11 15.12
N PHE A 581 33.20 10.99 15.73
CA PHE A 581 33.13 10.82 17.17
C PHE A 581 34.02 11.83 17.91
N LEU A 582 35.27 12.01 17.46
CA LEU A 582 36.17 13.02 18.02
C LEU A 582 35.59 14.43 17.88
N ARG A 583 35.09 14.79 16.70
CA ARG A 583 34.49 16.09 16.45
C ARG A 583 33.26 16.33 17.35
N GLY A 584 32.33 15.36 17.40
CA GLY A 584 31.16 15.43 18.28
C GLY A 584 31.56 15.60 19.74
N THR A 585 32.55 14.83 20.21
CA THR A 585 33.09 14.93 21.57
C THR A 585 33.62 16.33 21.89
N LEU A 586 34.32 16.97 20.96
CA LEU A 586 34.84 18.33 21.13
C LEU A 586 33.74 19.40 21.08
N MET A 587 32.66 19.17 20.33
CA MET A 587 31.53 20.09 20.19
C MET A 587 30.53 20.04 21.36
N LEU A 588 30.58 18.99 22.19
CA LEU A 588 29.59 18.75 23.24
C LEU A 588 29.31 19.99 24.11
N GLN A 589 30.36 20.70 24.55
CA GLN A 589 30.22 21.85 25.44
C GLN A 589 29.51 23.02 24.78
N ASP A 590 29.87 23.32 23.53
CA ASP A 590 29.28 24.43 22.79
C ASP A 590 27.84 24.11 22.41
N ALA A 591 27.57 22.87 21.98
CA ALA A 591 26.23 22.40 21.64
C ALA A 591 25.28 22.35 22.85
N ALA A 592 25.80 22.12 24.06
CA ALA A 592 25.01 22.14 25.29
C ALA A 592 24.58 23.55 25.75
N GLY A 593 25.03 24.61 25.06
CA GLY A 593 24.54 25.98 25.25
C GLY A 593 23.20 26.25 24.56
N CYS A 594 22.22 25.35 24.70
CA CYS A 594 20.92 25.40 24.03
C CYS A 594 19.76 25.72 24.99
N ASN A 595 18.59 26.04 24.43
CA ASN A 595 17.35 26.18 25.19
C ASN A 595 16.73 24.81 25.54
N ASP A 596 15.70 24.81 26.38
CA ASP A 596 15.05 23.58 26.85
C ASP A 596 14.32 22.80 25.73
N ASP A 597 13.82 23.50 24.70
CA ASP A 597 13.19 22.87 23.54
C ASP A 597 14.19 21.99 22.76
N ALA A 598 15.42 22.48 22.58
CA ALA A 598 16.49 21.74 21.92
C ALA A 598 17.15 20.67 22.83
N ALA A 599 16.98 20.76 24.15
CA ALA A 599 17.60 19.83 25.09
C ALA A 599 17.15 18.37 24.88
N ALA A 600 15.92 18.13 24.41
CA ALA A 600 15.43 16.79 24.17
C ALA A 600 16.21 16.06 23.05
N GLY A 601 16.44 16.72 21.92
CA GLY A 601 17.25 16.18 20.81
C GLY A 601 18.70 15.97 21.22
N MET A 602 19.26 16.92 21.98
CA MET A 602 20.61 16.82 22.55
C MET A 602 20.76 15.64 23.52
N VAL A 603 19.75 15.32 24.35
CA VAL A 603 19.79 14.12 25.21
C VAL A 603 19.91 12.85 24.37
N THR A 604 19.11 12.71 23.31
CA THR A 604 19.19 11.57 22.38
C THR A 604 20.56 11.50 21.71
N ALA A 605 21.10 12.64 21.29
CA ALA A 605 22.43 12.73 20.67
C ALA A 605 23.56 12.35 21.64
N ILE A 606 23.52 12.82 22.90
CA ILE A 606 24.49 12.43 23.93
C ILE A 606 24.39 10.92 24.21
N GLN A 607 23.18 10.37 24.26
CA GLN A 607 22.96 8.94 24.46
C GLN A 607 23.53 8.11 23.30
N ALA A 608 23.33 8.53 22.05
CA ALA A 608 23.88 7.89 20.86
C ALA A 608 25.42 7.89 20.87
N MET A 609 26.04 9.04 21.17
CA MET A 609 27.50 9.14 21.33
C MET A 609 28.01 8.26 22.46
N ASN A 610 27.32 8.26 23.61
CA ASN A 610 27.72 7.42 24.74
C ASN A 610 27.62 5.92 24.43
N ALA A 611 26.56 5.48 23.76
CA ALA A 611 26.43 4.10 23.31
C ALA A 611 27.58 3.71 22.37
N ALA A 612 27.87 4.56 21.37
CA ALA A 612 29.00 4.34 20.46
C ALA A 612 30.36 4.25 21.20
N ALA A 613 30.57 5.06 22.24
CA ALA A 613 31.78 5.02 23.05
C ALA A 613 31.97 3.68 23.79
N GLU A 614 30.86 3.10 24.27
CA GLU A 614 30.86 1.82 24.99
C GLU A 614 31.05 0.64 24.04
N GLU A 615 30.36 0.68 22.90
CA GLU A 615 30.33 -0.38 21.91
C GLU A 615 31.64 -0.48 21.12
N HIS A 616 32.27 0.66 20.83
CA HIS A 616 33.45 0.77 19.98
C HIS A 616 34.70 1.25 20.73
N TYR A 617 34.87 0.81 21.98
CA TYR A 617 35.95 1.24 22.88
C TYR A 617 37.38 1.08 22.34
N GLN A 618 37.60 0.23 21.32
CA GLN A 618 38.90 0.06 20.65
C GLN A 618 39.11 1.05 19.50
N LEU A 619 38.02 1.55 18.91
CA LEU A 619 38.05 2.45 17.76
C LEU A 619 38.01 3.91 18.21
N VAL A 620 37.22 4.24 19.22
CA VAL A 620 36.98 5.64 19.64
C VAL A 620 37.57 5.95 21.02
N ASP A 621 37.92 7.22 21.25
CA ASP A 621 38.47 7.68 22.53
C ASP A 621 37.36 7.90 23.58
N GLY A 622 36.94 6.80 24.20
CA GLY A 622 35.93 6.83 25.27
C GLY A 622 36.38 7.59 26.52
N ALA A 623 37.69 7.69 26.77
CA ALA A 623 38.22 8.44 27.91
C ALA A 623 38.06 9.95 27.70
N LEU A 624 38.34 10.44 26.49
CA LEU A 624 38.09 11.84 26.12
C LEU A 624 36.60 12.18 26.21
N TRP A 625 35.72 11.30 25.73
CA TRP A 625 34.27 11.46 25.84
C TRP A 625 33.82 11.58 27.29
N MET A 626 34.29 10.67 28.15
CA MET A 626 33.99 10.69 29.58
C MET A 626 34.47 11.98 30.26
N ASN A 627 35.66 12.47 29.90
CA ASN A 627 36.18 13.75 30.42
C ASN A 627 35.29 14.94 30.01
N ARG A 628 34.77 14.96 28.79
CA ARG A 628 33.84 16.01 28.33
C ARG A 628 32.48 15.91 29.01
N LEU A 629 31.98 14.70 29.28
CA LEU A 629 30.77 14.52 30.11
C LEU A 629 30.96 15.05 31.54
N LYS A 630 32.10 14.76 32.18
CA LYS A 630 32.43 15.31 33.50
C LYS A 630 32.48 16.84 33.50
N GLU A 631 33.10 17.43 32.47
CA GLU A 631 33.12 18.88 32.30
C GLU A 631 31.71 19.46 32.12
N LEU A 632 30.85 18.81 31.31
CA LEU A 632 29.46 19.25 31.12
C LEU A 632 28.63 19.14 32.41
N ALA A 633 28.83 18.07 33.18
CA ALA A 633 28.19 17.87 34.47
C ALA A 633 28.57 18.96 35.50
N ALA A 634 29.82 19.45 35.45
CA ALA A 634 30.32 20.46 36.39
C ALA A 634 29.92 21.91 36.04
N ARG A 635 29.57 22.19 34.77
CA ARG A 635 29.30 23.54 34.25
C ARG A 635 27.93 24.08 34.62
N ASP A 636 27.89 25.34 35.06
CA ASP A 636 26.66 26.05 35.43
C ASP A 636 26.16 26.98 34.31
N ASP A 637 26.98 27.24 33.29
CA ASP A 637 26.71 28.13 32.16
C ASP A 637 26.04 27.42 30.97
N ARG A 638 25.61 26.17 31.15
CA ARG A 638 25.02 25.31 30.10
C ARG A 638 23.62 24.88 30.48
N ASN A 639 22.89 24.29 29.54
CA ASN A 639 21.54 23.81 29.81
C ASN A 639 21.53 22.83 30.99
N ALA A 640 20.71 23.14 32.00
CA ALA A 640 20.69 22.43 33.28
C ALA A 640 20.33 20.95 33.09
N LYS A 641 19.36 20.66 32.22
CA LYS A 641 18.92 19.29 31.89
C LYS A 641 20.02 18.47 31.25
N LEU A 642 20.80 19.04 30.34
CA LEU A 642 21.94 18.35 29.72
C LEU A 642 23.07 18.10 30.72
N SER A 643 23.33 19.06 31.61
CA SER A 643 24.30 18.91 32.69
C SER A 643 23.91 17.78 33.66
N GLY A 644 22.64 17.72 34.05
CA GLY A 644 22.10 16.64 34.87
C GLY A 644 22.15 15.28 34.18
N PHE A 645 21.81 15.23 32.90
CA PHE A 645 21.90 14.00 32.11
C PHE A 645 23.34 13.50 31.97
N ALA A 646 24.30 14.40 31.72
CA ALA A 646 25.72 14.06 31.71
C ALA A 646 26.19 13.53 33.07
N PHE A 647 25.74 14.14 34.17
CA PHE A 647 26.03 13.67 35.52
C PHE A 647 25.48 12.26 35.77
N ALA A 648 24.27 11.95 35.29
CA ALA A 648 23.70 10.60 35.39
C ALA A 648 24.55 9.54 34.67
N ILE A 649 25.11 9.87 33.49
CA ILE A 649 26.02 8.95 32.77
C ILE A 649 27.30 8.71 33.58
N VAL A 650 27.89 9.77 34.15
CA VAL A 650 29.09 9.67 35.01
C VAL A 650 28.80 8.81 36.24
N LEU A 651 27.63 8.99 36.85
CA LEU A 651 27.18 8.22 38.02
C LEU A 651 26.99 6.74 37.69
N GLU A 652 26.39 6.43 36.55
CA GLU A 652 26.18 5.05 36.06
C GLU A 652 27.49 4.31 35.82
N LYS A 653 28.53 5.01 35.37
CA LYS A 653 29.87 4.44 35.18
C LYS A 653 30.70 4.35 36.47
N ASN A 654 30.13 4.73 37.62
CA ASN A 654 30.82 4.81 38.91
C ASN A 654 32.06 5.72 38.89
N GLU A 655 32.04 6.74 38.01
CA GLU A 655 33.10 7.73 37.88
C GLU A 655 32.91 8.92 38.84
N ALA A 656 31.75 9.01 39.47
CA ALA A 656 31.44 9.90 40.60
C ALA A 656 31.05 9.06 41.83
N GLY A 657 31.76 9.27 42.94
CA GLY A 657 31.50 8.60 44.21
C GLY A 657 30.27 9.17 44.95
N GLU A 658 29.94 8.56 46.09
CA GLU A 658 28.84 9.00 46.96
C GLU A 658 29.02 10.46 47.44
N GLU A 659 30.22 10.81 47.91
CA GLU A 659 30.53 12.18 48.37
C GLU A 659 30.43 13.22 47.25
N GLU A 660 30.85 12.86 46.04
CA GLU A 660 30.80 13.75 44.87
C GLU A 660 29.37 13.96 44.39
N CYS A 661 28.55 12.91 44.43
CA CYS A 661 27.13 12.99 44.15
C CYS A 661 26.39 13.85 45.17
N ALA A 662 26.62 13.63 46.47
CA ALA A 662 26.03 14.47 47.52
C ALA A 662 26.43 15.94 47.36
N ARG A 663 27.71 16.21 47.03
CA ARG A 663 28.22 17.56 46.78
C ARG A 663 27.56 18.23 45.57
N GLU A 664 27.45 17.54 44.44
CA GLU A 664 26.82 18.11 43.24
C GLU A 664 25.31 18.31 43.43
N VAL A 665 24.61 17.37 44.06
CA VAL A 665 23.17 17.52 44.37
C VAL A 665 22.96 18.72 45.31
N SER A 666 23.73 18.82 46.40
CA SER A 666 23.64 19.95 47.35
C SER A 666 23.96 21.29 46.68
N ARG A 667 24.93 21.32 45.76
CA ARG A 667 25.28 22.53 44.98
C ARG A 667 24.15 22.95 44.03
N ARG A 668 23.58 22.00 43.29
CA ARG A 668 22.56 22.23 42.25
C ARG A 668 21.17 22.49 42.82
N LEU A 669 20.88 21.91 43.98
CA LEU A 669 19.66 22.08 44.76
C LEU A 669 19.97 22.92 46.02
N SER A 670 20.54 24.11 45.82
CA SER A 670 20.79 25.06 46.91
C SER A 670 19.83 26.26 46.83
N PRO A 671 19.53 26.93 47.97
CA PRO A 671 18.65 28.11 47.98
C PRO A 671 19.12 29.27 47.08
N GLY A 672 20.40 29.28 46.69
CA GLY A 672 20.98 30.30 45.81
C GLY A 672 20.80 30.04 44.31
N ILE A 673 20.23 28.89 43.92
CA ILE A 673 19.98 28.52 42.52
C ILE A 673 18.48 28.66 42.21
N PRO A 674 18.09 29.29 41.08
CA PRO A 674 16.69 29.34 40.65
C PRO A 674 16.06 27.94 40.54
N ALA A 675 14.82 27.82 41.03
CA ALA A 675 14.08 26.55 41.13
C ALA A 675 13.92 25.81 39.79
N ASP A 676 13.74 26.54 38.69
CA ASP A 676 13.65 26.04 37.32
C ASP A 676 14.97 25.41 36.83
N ILE A 677 16.11 26.01 37.17
CA ILE A 677 17.43 25.48 36.82
C ILE A 677 17.74 24.21 37.63
N GLY A 678 17.52 24.23 38.95
CA GLY A 678 17.77 23.08 39.82
C GLY A 678 16.89 21.87 39.47
N SER A 679 15.61 22.12 39.19
CA SER A 679 14.67 21.08 38.77
C SER A 679 14.93 20.56 37.35
N GLY A 680 15.33 21.42 36.40
CA GLY A 680 15.77 20.99 35.07
C GLY A 680 16.99 20.07 35.12
N TRP A 681 17.96 20.38 35.99
CA TRP A 681 19.10 19.49 36.24
C TRP A 681 18.67 18.15 36.83
N PHE A 682 17.80 18.15 37.83
CA PHE A 682 17.27 16.92 38.43
C PHE A 682 16.48 16.08 37.42
N GLU A 683 15.67 16.73 36.58
CA GLU A 683 14.95 16.09 35.47
C GLU A 683 15.94 15.33 34.58
N GLY A 684 16.99 16.00 34.09
CA GLY A 684 18.03 15.37 33.26
C GLY A 684 18.72 14.19 33.96
N MET A 685 19.08 14.35 35.23
CA MET A 685 19.69 13.29 36.02
C MET A 685 18.78 12.06 36.15
N SER A 686 17.47 12.28 36.28
CA SER A 686 16.46 11.23 36.44
C SER A 686 16.12 10.46 35.16
N MET A 687 16.59 10.91 33.99
CA MET A 687 16.30 10.28 32.70
C MET A 687 17.03 8.95 32.47
N ARG A 688 18.10 8.65 33.24
CA ARG A 688 18.93 7.44 33.06
C ARG A 688 19.08 6.65 34.36
N ASN A 689 19.08 5.33 34.23
CA ASN A 689 19.30 4.37 35.33
C ASN A 689 18.49 4.66 36.61
N ARG A 690 17.16 4.74 36.47
CA ARG A 690 16.22 5.05 37.56
C ARG A 690 16.34 4.11 38.76
N TYR A 691 16.64 2.83 38.52
CA TYR A 691 16.88 1.87 39.59
C TYR A 691 18.12 2.22 40.44
N ALA A 692 19.21 2.68 39.83
CA ALA A 692 20.39 3.11 40.56
C ALA A 692 20.19 4.44 41.31
N LEU A 693 19.21 5.25 40.93
CA LEU A 693 18.79 6.43 41.70
C LEU A 693 17.97 6.02 42.94
N LEU A 694 17.07 5.03 42.80
CA LEU A 694 16.27 4.52 43.90
C LEU A 694 17.10 3.83 45.00
N SER A 695 18.24 3.24 44.65
CA SER A 695 19.10 2.55 45.62
C SER A 695 20.02 3.49 46.43
N ARG A 696 20.01 4.79 46.15
CA ARG A 696 20.90 5.80 46.77
C ARG A 696 20.12 6.70 47.72
N ASP A 697 19.98 6.28 48.97
CA ASP A 697 19.20 6.96 50.01
C ASP A 697 19.64 8.42 50.26
N TYR A 698 20.95 8.70 50.17
CA TYR A 698 21.50 10.04 50.36
C TYR A 698 20.97 11.08 49.36
N LEU A 699 20.65 10.68 48.12
CA LEU A 699 20.12 11.58 47.10
C LEU A 699 18.73 12.10 47.49
N TRP A 700 17.92 11.20 48.03
CA TRP A 700 16.55 11.51 48.46
C TRP A 700 16.54 12.34 49.74
N ARG A 701 17.51 12.14 50.65
CA ARG A 701 17.71 13.02 51.81
C ARG A 701 18.05 14.45 51.38
N GLN A 702 18.94 14.62 50.39
CA GLN A 702 19.29 15.95 49.89
C GLN A 702 18.13 16.62 49.15
N LEU A 703 17.33 15.86 48.40
CA LEU A 703 16.11 16.37 47.77
C LEU A 703 15.08 16.81 48.81
N ASP A 704 14.89 16.04 49.89
CA ASP A 704 14.03 16.40 51.01
C ASP A 704 14.51 17.67 51.73
N GLU A 705 15.80 17.75 52.06
CA GLU A 705 16.41 18.95 52.66
C GLU A 705 16.23 20.19 51.78
N TYR A 706 16.40 20.03 50.46
CA TYR A 706 16.15 21.11 49.50
C TYR A 706 14.69 21.55 49.51
N VAL A 707 13.74 20.62 49.39
CA VAL A 707 12.31 20.93 49.39
C VAL A 707 11.90 21.63 50.68
N ASN A 708 12.41 21.19 51.84
CA ASN A 708 12.17 21.81 53.13
C ASN A 708 12.82 23.21 53.27
N SER A 709 13.82 23.53 52.45
CA SER A 709 14.50 24.83 52.46
C SER A 709 13.82 25.91 51.60
N LEU A 710 12.87 25.53 50.73
CA LEU A 710 12.20 26.45 49.82
C LEU A 710 11.10 27.27 50.52
N GLU A 711 11.07 28.58 50.26
CA GLU A 711 9.95 29.44 50.62
C GLU A 711 8.72 29.16 49.73
N GLU A 712 7.54 29.66 50.12
CA GLU A 712 6.25 29.31 49.51
C GLU A 712 6.20 29.49 47.98
N GLU A 713 6.70 30.62 47.45
CA GLU A 713 6.67 30.92 46.01
C GLU A 713 7.69 30.08 45.19
N PRO A 714 8.98 29.98 45.60
CA PRO A 714 9.92 29.02 45.00
C PRO A 714 9.48 27.55 45.06
N PHE A 715 8.78 27.16 46.13
CA PHE A 715 8.22 25.81 46.27
C PHE A 715 7.12 25.54 45.23
N LYS A 716 6.16 26.46 45.07
CA LYS A 716 5.09 26.35 44.04
C LYS A 716 5.67 26.22 42.62
N ARG A 717 6.73 26.98 42.30
CA ARG A 717 7.42 26.87 41.01
C ARG A 717 8.12 25.53 40.84
N SER A 718 8.85 25.09 41.87
CA SER A 718 9.55 23.80 41.87
C SER A 718 8.60 22.62 41.66
N LEU A 719 7.37 22.68 42.19
CA LEU A 719 6.37 21.61 42.03
C LEU A 719 6.03 21.30 40.57
N VAL A 720 5.92 22.31 39.70
CA VAL A 720 5.62 22.10 38.27
C VAL A 720 6.72 21.29 37.59
N PHE A 721 7.97 21.65 37.85
CA PHE A 721 9.12 20.97 37.26
C PHE A 721 9.39 19.61 37.88
N LEU A 722 9.23 19.45 39.20
CA LEU A 722 9.32 18.16 39.87
C LEU A 722 8.21 17.22 39.37
N ARG A 723 6.98 17.73 39.20
CA ARG A 723 5.89 16.95 38.59
C ARG A 723 6.22 16.52 37.17
N ARG A 724 6.87 17.37 36.36
CA ARG A 724 7.37 17.01 35.03
C ARG A 724 8.44 15.92 35.09
N ALA A 725 9.43 16.06 35.98
CA ALA A 725 10.50 15.09 36.18
C ALA A 725 9.97 13.72 36.62
N PHE A 726 9.11 13.69 37.64
CA PHE A 726 8.46 12.46 38.12
C PHE A 726 7.39 11.92 37.16
N GLY A 727 6.85 12.75 36.28
CA GLY A 727 5.84 12.35 35.29
C GLY A 727 6.30 11.18 34.43
N GLY A 728 7.57 11.18 34.03
CA GLY A 728 8.18 10.14 33.20
C GLY A 728 8.44 8.79 33.90
N PHE A 729 8.28 8.70 35.22
CA PHE A 729 8.48 7.47 35.99
C PHE A 729 7.31 6.49 35.85
N GLU A 730 7.62 5.19 35.78
CA GLU A 730 6.60 4.14 35.78
C GLU A 730 5.87 4.08 37.14
N PRO A 731 4.61 3.58 37.19
CA PRO A 731 3.85 3.49 38.44
C PRO A 731 4.60 2.77 39.57
N ARG A 732 5.34 1.71 39.25
CA ARG A 732 6.14 0.95 40.22
C ARG A 732 7.33 1.76 40.76
N GLU A 733 7.95 2.59 39.92
CA GLU A 733 9.06 3.45 40.34
C GLU A 733 8.55 4.56 41.26
N LYS A 734 7.40 5.17 40.95
CA LYS A 734 6.73 6.16 41.80
C LYS A 734 6.38 5.60 43.18
N ALA A 735 5.89 4.37 43.23
CA ALA A 735 5.61 3.66 44.48
C ALA A 735 6.87 3.50 45.34
N ALA A 736 7.97 3.04 44.74
CA ALA A 736 9.24 2.85 45.45
C ALA A 736 9.83 4.17 45.99
N ILE A 737 9.66 5.28 45.26
CA ILE A 737 10.06 6.62 45.73
C ILE A 737 9.22 7.04 46.94
N ALA A 738 7.90 6.84 46.87
CA ALA A 738 6.99 7.17 47.95
C ALA A 738 7.29 6.38 49.23
N GLU A 739 7.57 5.08 49.09
CA GLU A 739 8.01 4.22 50.20
C GLU A 739 9.33 4.70 50.80
N LEU A 740 10.32 5.00 49.96
CA LEU A 740 11.64 5.45 50.38
C LEU A 740 11.58 6.80 51.11
N LEU A 741 10.82 7.77 50.59
CA LEU A 741 10.59 9.05 51.26
C LEU A 741 9.78 8.87 52.56
N GLY A 742 8.82 7.94 52.59
CA GLY A 742 8.08 7.61 53.82
C GLY A 742 8.96 7.05 54.93
N ASP A 743 9.97 6.24 54.59
CA ASP A 743 10.99 5.78 55.53
C ASP A 743 11.90 6.94 55.99
N LEU A 744 12.29 7.85 55.08
CA LEU A 744 13.08 9.03 55.42
C LEU A 744 12.33 10.00 56.36
N TRP A 745 11.03 10.21 56.13
CA TRP A 745 10.17 11.07 56.95
C TRP A 745 9.71 10.42 58.27
N GLY A 746 9.93 9.12 58.43
CA GLY A 746 9.49 8.37 59.61
C GLY A 746 7.98 8.10 59.65
N SER A 747 7.27 8.26 58.53
CA SER A 747 5.85 7.89 58.37
C SER A 747 5.66 6.41 57.99
N GLY A 748 6.76 5.72 57.66
CA GLY A 748 6.81 4.31 57.29
C GLY A 748 6.53 4.07 55.81
N ALA A 749 7.32 3.22 55.17
CA ALA A 749 7.23 2.90 53.74
C ALA A 749 5.83 2.45 53.29
N GLU A 750 5.31 1.34 53.84
CA GLU A 750 4.02 0.77 53.44
C GLU A 750 2.83 1.73 53.65
N PRO A 751 2.66 2.38 54.83
CA PRO A 751 1.55 3.32 55.03
C PRO A 751 1.59 4.54 54.10
N THR A 752 2.78 5.06 53.81
CA THR A 752 2.97 6.24 52.95
C THR A 752 2.70 5.89 51.49
N GLY A 753 3.18 4.73 51.03
CA GLY A 753 2.92 4.21 49.69
C GLY A 753 1.43 3.95 49.45
N GLU A 754 0.74 3.30 50.39
CA GLU A 754 -0.71 3.04 50.31
C GLU A 754 -1.54 4.34 50.29
N ALA A 755 -1.17 5.32 51.11
CA ALA A 755 -1.88 6.60 51.18
C ALA A 755 -1.77 7.40 49.87
N LEU A 756 -0.58 7.47 49.27
CA LEU A 756 -0.34 8.21 48.02
C LEU A 756 -0.88 7.51 46.77
N GLN A 757 -1.11 6.19 46.83
CA GLN A 757 -1.72 5.42 45.74
C GLN A 757 -3.26 5.32 45.85
N ARG A 758 -3.85 5.83 46.93
CA ARG A 758 -5.31 5.85 47.08
C ARG A 758 -5.92 6.74 45.98
N PRO A 759 -6.99 6.30 45.30
CA PRO A 759 -7.71 7.18 44.40
C PRO A 759 -8.22 8.40 45.17
N LEU A 760 -8.00 9.58 44.58
CA LEU A 760 -8.49 10.85 45.11
C LEU A 760 -10.02 10.83 45.18
N ASN A 761 -10.57 11.31 46.29
CA ASN A 761 -12.00 11.55 46.42
C ASN A 761 -12.41 12.78 45.57
N ASP A 762 -13.72 13.01 45.41
CA ASP A 762 -14.21 14.05 44.50
C ASP A 762 -13.84 15.47 44.99
N ASP A 763 -13.78 15.71 46.30
CA ASP A 763 -13.33 16.98 46.90
C ASP A 763 -11.83 17.24 46.66
N GLU A 764 -11.00 16.20 46.77
CA GLU A 764 -9.55 16.24 46.51
C GLU A 764 -9.26 16.48 45.03
N LYS A 765 -10.10 15.98 44.11
CA LYS A 765 -10.00 16.26 42.67
C LYS A 765 -10.37 17.70 42.36
N GLU A 766 -11.43 18.23 42.97
CA GLU A 766 -11.90 19.59 42.76
C GLU A 766 -10.82 20.62 43.18
N GLN A 767 -10.13 20.39 44.31
CA GLN A 767 -8.98 21.20 44.73
C GLN A 767 -7.76 21.10 43.79
N LEU A 768 -7.56 19.95 43.14
CA LEU A 768 -6.47 19.73 42.19
C LEU A 768 -6.76 20.38 40.83
N ASP A 769 -8.04 20.47 40.45
CA ASP A 769 -8.50 21.18 39.27
C ASP A 769 -8.41 22.71 39.47
N GLU A 770 -8.68 23.23 40.67
CA GLU A 770 -8.42 24.65 41.03
C GLU A 770 -6.94 25.05 40.91
N LEU A 771 -6.00 24.10 41.12
CA LEU A 771 -4.56 24.32 40.92
C LEU A 771 -4.15 24.33 39.43
N ASN A 772 -4.95 23.77 38.53
CA ASN A 772 -4.70 23.82 37.08
C ASN A 772 -5.07 25.18 36.47
N ASP A 773 -5.96 25.95 37.11
CA ASP A 773 -6.36 27.31 36.72
C ASP A 773 -5.38 28.40 37.18
N PHE A 774 -4.25 28.02 37.80
CA PHE A 774 -3.21 28.96 38.22
C PHE A 774 -2.40 29.45 37.00
N ASP A 775 -2.62 30.70 36.61
CA ASP A 775 -1.91 31.35 35.49
C ASP A 775 -0.49 31.76 35.92
N PHE A 776 0.53 31.14 35.32
CA PHE A 776 1.94 31.45 35.55
C PHE A 776 2.44 32.62 34.67
N GLY A 777 1.58 33.25 33.88
CA GLY A 777 1.94 34.23 32.83
C GLY A 777 2.42 35.60 33.32
N ASP A 778 2.27 35.95 34.60
CA ASP A 778 2.59 37.28 35.14
C ASP A 778 3.85 37.34 36.03
N ILE A 779 4.78 36.37 35.93
CA ILE A 779 6.12 36.49 36.55
C ILE A 779 7.28 36.02 35.67
#